data_AF-A0A971Z7J6-F1
#
_entry.id   AF-A0A971Z7J6-F1
#
_cell.length_a   1.000
_cell.length_b   1.000
_cell.length_c   1.000
_cell.angle_alpha   90.00
_cell.angle_beta   90.00
_cell.angle_gamma   90.00
#
_symmetry.space_group_name_H-M   'P 1'
#
loop_
_entity.id
_entity.type
_entity.pdbx_description
1 polymer ?
#
loop_
_entity_poly.entity_id
_entity_poly.type
_entity_poly.pdbx_seq_one_letter_code
_entity_poly.pdbx_strand_id
1 'polypeptide(L)'
;MQKVCISKDWLFRGPGTDGYKKVDLPHDYSISLPRSPSAPGGGSNGYFQGGPGKYVKYHKFDSNDKYVILDIDGAYMCASVRLNDQLLAMHPYGYTPFLVDLTEKIHSGRTNKITVETNDMQPSTRWYSGAGVYRDVFLWTGGPVRIEPWDIFITTPEVSDNEAKVIASCQIASNLDGEAILRGQIIDAEGKVVKEDETRITVKDGEKTPAQLSFTLSSPNLWDVDNPYLYSLHTEIIVDNKCTDTSDTTFGIRTIYADAKKGFLLNGRPMKLRGGCIHHDHGVLGAAAFPAAEERKVRLLKEAGFNAIRIAHYPPSLALLEVCDRLGMLVMDEAFDMWRNGKNANDYHLWFEDWWARDISYMVLRDRNHPCVVSYSIGNEVIERDGSSDGAKWSALLAAEVRKYDNTRLVTSGICGMWTYPEECDPEDYKEIFYQGYPDIGEGGIETSWHKRTEDVMKPLDIVGYNYLYKRYEHDHKLYPDRVIWGSETHALDFYDSWKAVLENDHVIGDFTWTAYDNLGEVGTGRSCWERDGKITGISIAEYPWRSCYQGDLDLCGYRRPQSYFREAVWIGNTQPRIFTVHPEHYGEGFSGTGWHWYDVLDSWTFDDKYVGKMVEVQVYTDADEVVFFLNGQEMGRSRTVKGIATLDIPYEKGTLSVIAFKDGVECGSSSLHTVGKPAKVKVVPEKTVFNADNRDLCYFQIYITDENDDRVPDAKNELTCLVDGGELMGIFSGDPKNEDQYTSNKCHAFEGRALAIIRTNNPGEVKIAVGSPGLRMDTCTVTAK
;
A
#
# COMPACT_ATOMS: atom_id res chain seq x y z
N MET A 1 18.77 6.66 21.78
CA MET A 1 19.78 6.99 20.75
C MET A 1 19.25 8.09 19.84
N GLN A 2 20.10 9.05 19.45
CA GLN A 2 19.73 10.08 18.49
C GLN A 2 19.64 9.48 17.08
N LYS A 3 18.51 9.67 16.39
CA LYS A 3 18.29 9.23 15.01
C LYS A 3 18.46 10.40 14.04
N VAL A 4 19.23 10.22 12.98
CA VAL A 4 19.41 11.22 11.91
C VAL A 4 19.24 10.57 10.55
N CYS A 5 18.39 11.13 9.70
CA CYS A 5 18.27 10.69 8.30
C CYS A 5 19.50 11.11 7.51
N ILE A 6 20.14 10.16 6.83
CA ILE A 6 21.34 10.37 6.01
C ILE A 6 21.07 10.08 4.53
N SER A 7 19.82 10.15 4.09
CA SER A 7 19.39 9.86 2.72
C SER A 7 19.91 10.83 1.64
N LYS A 8 20.39 12.02 2.00
CA LYS A 8 20.92 13.00 1.01
C LYS A 8 22.34 12.69 0.54
N ASP A 9 22.69 13.13 -0.66
CA ASP A 9 24.04 13.19 -1.22
C ASP A 9 24.77 11.82 -1.35
N TRP A 10 24.08 10.78 -1.80
CA TRP A 10 24.70 9.49 -2.14
C TRP A 10 25.28 9.50 -3.55
N LEU A 11 26.28 8.64 -3.77
CA LEU A 11 26.80 8.34 -5.10
C LEU A 11 26.26 6.98 -5.54
N PHE A 12 25.58 6.92 -6.67
CA PHE A 12 25.03 5.70 -7.25
C PHE A 12 25.74 5.33 -8.55
N ARG A 13 26.01 4.04 -8.74
CA ARG A 13 26.41 3.44 -10.01
C ARG A 13 25.66 2.12 -10.18
N GLY A 14 25.06 1.92 -11.35
CA GLY A 14 24.32 0.72 -11.70
C GLY A 14 23.93 0.69 -13.18
N PRO A 15 22.99 -0.17 -13.58
CA PRO A 15 22.43 -0.18 -14.92
C PRO A 15 21.98 1.22 -15.36
N GLY A 16 22.18 1.56 -16.63
CA GLY A 16 21.76 2.85 -17.19
C GLY A 16 22.62 4.07 -16.81
N THR A 17 23.72 3.90 -16.06
CA THR A 17 24.57 5.03 -15.61
C THR A 17 26.00 4.99 -16.16
N ASP A 18 26.48 6.14 -16.62
CA ASP A 18 27.90 6.37 -16.94
C ASP A 18 28.66 6.85 -15.70
N GLY A 19 29.28 5.90 -14.98
CA GLY A 19 30.03 6.18 -13.75
C GLY A 19 29.13 6.46 -12.55
N TYR A 20 29.67 7.13 -11.52
CA TYR A 20 28.88 7.51 -10.34
C TYR A 20 28.07 8.78 -10.61
N LYS A 21 26.79 8.75 -10.26
CA LYS A 21 25.85 9.88 -10.26
C LYS A 21 25.47 10.22 -8.83
N LYS A 22 25.25 11.50 -8.55
CA LYS A 22 24.74 11.94 -7.26
C LYS A 22 23.23 11.67 -7.21
N VAL A 23 22.75 11.06 -6.14
CA VAL A 23 21.33 10.76 -5.90
C VAL A 23 20.98 11.05 -4.44
N ASP A 24 19.73 11.41 -4.21
CA ASP A 24 19.12 11.40 -2.87
C ASP A 24 18.22 10.17 -2.76
N LEU A 25 18.26 9.51 -1.61
CA LEU A 25 17.36 8.41 -1.27
C LEU A 25 16.03 8.98 -0.75
N PRO A 26 14.91 8.25 -0.89
CA PRO A 26 14.78 6.92 -1.51
C PRO A 26 15.03 6.94 -3.02
N HIS A 27 15.63 5.87 -3.55
CA HIS A 27 15.97 5.75 -4.97
C HIS A 27 15.70 4.35 -5.52
N ASP A 28 14.89 4.31 -6.58
CA ASP A 28 14.65 3.14 -7.41
C ASP A 28 15.26 3.38 -8.80
N TYR A 29 16.28 2.62 -9.17
CA TYR A 29 16.88 2.78 -10.50
C TYR A 29 16.16 1.97 -11.57
N SER A 30 15.38 0.93 -11.22
CA SER A 30 14.69 0.10 -12.20
C SER A 30 13.66 0.92 -12.98
N ILE A 31 12.96 1.84 -12.31
CA ILE A 31 11.95 2.72 -12.93
C ILE A 31 12.54 3.62 -14.03
N SER A 32 13.85 3.88 -13.95
CA SER A 32 14.56 4.73 -14.90
C SER A 32 15.04 3.99 -16.17
N LEU A 33 14.99 2.65 -16.15
CA LEU A 33 15.44 1.82 -17.26
C LEU A 33 14.31 1.61 -18.27
N PRO A 34 14.64 1.51 -19.58
CA PRO A 34 13.64 1.20 -20.59
C PRO A 34 13.05 -0.19 -20.37
N ARG A 35 11.73 -0.30 -20.50
CA ARG A 35 11.03 -1.59 -20.48
C ARG A 35 11.33 -2.40 -21.73
N SER A 36 11.28 -3.72 -21.62
CA SER A 36 11.50 -4.62 -22.75
C SER A 36 10.61 -5.86 -22.66
N PRO A 37 10.03 -6.36 -23.77
CA PRO A 37 9.36 -7.66 -23.79
C PRO A 37 10.26 -8.83 -23.35
N SER A 38 11.59 -8.65 -23.41
CA SER A 38 12.58 -9.64 -22.96
C SER A 38 13.07 -9.45 -21.52
N ALA A 39 12.48 -8.52 -20.75
CA ALA A 39 12.84 -8.33 -19.35
C ALA A 39 12.62 -9.63 -18.56
N PRO A 40 13.57 -10.08 -17.70
CA PRO A 40 13.46 -11.39 -17.04
C PRO A 40 12.24 -11.54 -16.15
N GLY A 41 11.79 -10.44 -15.51
CA GLY A 41 10.56 -10.43 -14.70
C GLY A 41 9.26 -10.46 -15.51
N GLY A 42 9.32 -10.36 -16.84
CA GLY A 42 8.17 -10.41 -17.73
C GLY A 42 7.02 -9.48 -17.31
N GLY A 43 5.79 -9.93 -17.52
CA GLY A 43 4.60 -9.20 -17.11
C GLY A 43 4.40 -9.12 -15.58
N SER A 44 4.98 -10.03 -14.80
CA SER A 44 4.93 -9.96 -13.33
C SER A 44 5.60 -8.68 -12.82
N ASN A 45 6.79 -8.35 -13.34
CA ASN A 45 7.52 -7.14 -12.98
C ASN A 45 7.27 -5.96 -13.95
N GLY A 46 6.17 -5.97 -14.70
CA GLY A 46 5.78 -4.86 -15.58
C GLY A 46 6.71 -4.63 -16.77
N TYR A 47 7.52 -5.62 -17.14
CA TYR A 47 8.58 -5.56 -18.16
C TYR A 47 9.72 -4.60 -17.85
N PHE A 48 9.92 -4.22 -16.58
CA PHE A 48 11.04 -3.41 -16.16
C PHE A 48 12.33 -4.21 -16.04
N GLN A 49 13.44 -3.57 -16.42
CA GLN A 49 14.78 -4.15 -16.31
C GLN A 49 15.37 -3.95 -14.91
N GLY A 50 16.46 -4.67 -14.65
CA GLY A 50 17.07 -4.78 -13.34
C GLY A 50 18.59 -4.89 -13.39
N GLY A 51 19.15 -5.43 -12.32
CA GLY A 51 20.58 -5.74 -12.19
C GLY A 51 21.20 -5.14 -10.94
N PRO A 52 22.50 -5.40 -10.70
CA PRO A 52 23.18 -4.98 -9.48
C PRO A 52 23.43 -3.46 -9.43
N GLY A 53 23.08 -2.83 -8.32
CA GLY A 53 23.28 -1.41 -8.04
C GLY A 53 24.25 -1.19 -6.88
N LYS A 54 25.00 -0.08 -6.90
CA LYS A 54 25.95 0.29 -5.86
C LYS A 54 25.78 1.74 -5.43
N TYR A 55 25.57 1.93 -4.13
CA TYR A 55 25.45 3.22 -3.45
C TYR A 55 26.68 3.44 -2.57
N VAL A 56 27.23 4.65 -2.57
CA VAL A 56 28.37 5.05 -1.75
C VAL A 56 28.06 6.38 -1.07
N LYS A 57 28.26 6.43 0.25
CA LYS A 57 28.22 7.66 1.03
C LYS A 57 29.56 7.87 1.73
N TYR A 58 30.08 9.07 1.64
CA TYR A 58 31.19 9.51 2.47
C TYR A 58 30.66 10.27 3.66
N HIS A 59 30.98 9.81 4.87
CA HIS A 59 30.47 10.38 6.11
C HIS A 59 31.60 10.55 7.13
N LYS A 60 31.58 11.65 7.89
CA LYS A 60 32.57 11.92 8.93
C LYS A 60 31.88 11.80 10.28
N PHE A 61 32.26 10.78 11.06
CA PHE A 61 31.77 10.55 12.40
C PHE A 61 32.54 11.39 13.42
N ASP A 62 31.86 11.85 14.47
CA ASP A 62 32.45 12.55 15.60
C ASP A 62 33.17 11.56 16.53
N SER A 63 34.22 12.02 17.19
CA SER A 63 34.86 11.32 18.30
C SER A 63 33.94 10.99 19.48
N ASN A 64 32.81 11.69 19.60
CA ASN A 64 31.77 11.46 20.59
C ASN A 64 30.79 10.34 20.20
N ASP A 65 30.79 9.90 18.94
CA ASP A 65 29.92 8.81 18.48
C ASP A 65 30.46 7.48 19.02
N LYS A 66 30.00 7.09 20.21
CA LYS A 66 30.49 5.89 20.92
C LYS A 66 29.84 4.60 20.46
N TYR A 67 28.60 4.68 20.01
CA TYR A 67 27.84 3.57 19.47
C TYR A 67 27.07 4.04 18.24
N VAL A 68 27.26 3.36 17.11
CA VAL A 68 26.76 3.83 15.81
C VAL A 68 26.11 2.69 15.05
N ILE A 69 24.81 2.82 14.81
CA ILE A 69 24.03 1.87 14.02
C ILE A 69 23.56 2.54 12.73
N LEU A 70 23.79 1.88 11.60
CA LEU A 70 23.14 2.19 10.34
C LEU A 70 21.80 1.47 10.29
N ASP A 71 20.73 2.20 10.05
CA ASP A 71 19.36 1.70 9.93
C ASP A 71 18.89 1.91 8.49
N ILE A 72 18.64 0.82 7.77
CA ILE A 72 18.14 0.84 6.39
C ILE A 72 16.70 0.32 6.43
N ASP A 73 15.74 1.19 6.13
CA ASP A 73 14.30 0.86 6.24
C ASP A 73 13.81 -0.11 5.14
N GLY A 74 14.60 -0.27 4.08
CA GLY A 74 14.43 -1.30 3.06
C GLY A 74 15.31 -1.08 1.83
N ALA A 75 15.81 -2.17 1.27
CA ALA A 75 16.63 -2.17 0.06
C ALA A 75 16.34 -3.42 -0.77
N TYR A 76 15.81 -3.25 -1.97
CA TYR A 76 15.39 -4.35 -2.83
C TYR A 76 16.49 -4.70 -3.84
N MET A 77 17.03 -5.92 -3.83
CA MET A 77 17.07 -6.86 -2.70
C MET A 77 18.49 -7.40 -2.56
N CYS A 78 18.73 -8.45 -1.77
CA CYS A 78 20.05 -9.06 -1.60
C CYS A 78 21.13 -8.02 -1.25
N ALA A 79 20.81 -7.15 -0.29
CA ALA A 79 21.66 -6.05 0.08
C ALA A 79 22.95 -6.53 0.76
N SER A 80 24.05 -5.82 0.53
CA SER A 80 25.27 -5.95 1.34
C SER A 80 25.80 -4.58 1.74
N VAL A 81 26.26 -4.47 2.99
CA VAL A 81 26.75 -3.22 3.58
C VAL A 81 28.21 -3.35 3.93
N ARG A 82 29.01 -2.40 3.44
CA ARG A 82 30.43 -2.27 3.75
C ARG A 82 30.73 -0.92 4.40
N LEU A 83 31.64 -0.91 5.36
CA LEU A 83 32.28 0.30 5.88
C LEU A 83 33.77 0.24 5.60
N ASN A 84 34.32 1.27 4.96
CA ASN A 84 35.74 1.33 4.58
C ASN A 84 36.21 0.06 3.84
N ASP A 85 35.36 -0.41 2.92
CA ASP A 85 35.54 -1.62 2.10
C ASP A 85 35.54 -2.96 2.86
N GLN A 86 35.27 -2.96 4.18
CA GLN A 86 35.01 -4.16 4.97
C GLN A 86 33.51 -4.51 4.97
N LEU A 87 33.16 -5.76 4.65
CA LEU A 87 31.79 -6.29 4.71
C LEU A 87 31.33 -6.43 6.16
N LEU A 88 30.17 -5.84 6.49
CA LEU A 88 29.58 -5.86 7.82
C LEU A 88 28.26 -6.64 7.87
N ALA A 89 27.43 -6.52 6.82
CA ALA A 89 26.14 -7.19 6.78
C ALA A 89 25.77 -7.63 5.35
N MET A 90 24.96 -8.67 5.29
CA MET A 90 24.18 -9.08 4.12
C MET A 90 22.72 -9.18 4.57
N HIS A 91 21.77 -8.85 3.71
CA HIS A 91 20.34 -8.88 4.01
C HIS A 91 19.55 -9.28 2.75
N PRO A 92 19.06 -10.53 2.65
CA PRO A 92 18.42 -11.02 1.43
C PRO A 92 17.07 -10.38 1.14
N TYR A 93 16.21 -10.25 2.16
CA TYR A 93 14.84 -9.82 1.94
C TYR A 93 14.77 -8.34 1.55
N GLY A 94 13.94 -8.03 0.55
CA GLY A 94 13.87 -6.67 -0.02
C GLY A 94 13.02 -5.68 0.77
N TYR A 95 12.23 -6.14 1.74
CA TYR A 95 11.16 -5.34 2.35
C TYR A 95 11.29 -5.12 3.85
N THR A 96 12.06 -5.93 4.57
CA THR A 96 12.29 -5.71 5.99
C THR A 96 13.35 -4.64 6.23
N PRO A 97 13.19 -3.83 7.28
CA PRO A 97 14.25 -2.95 7.74
C PRO A 97 15.39 -3.80 8.29
N PHE A 98 16.61 -3.27 8.36
CA PHE A 98 17.71 -3.94 9.04
C PHE A 98 18.76 -2.98 9.60
N LEU A 99 19.37 -3.40 10.71
CA LEU A 99 20.36 -2.64 11.46
C LEU A 99 21.77 -3.19 11.21
N VAL A 100 22.76 -2.30 11.08
CA VAL A 100 24.17 -2.65 10.92
C VAL A 100 25.01 -1.87 11.91
N ASP A 101 25.70 -2.57 12.81
CA ASP A 101 26.63 -1.95 13.76
C ASP A 101 27.92 -1.52 13.05
N LEU A 102 28.20 -0.22 13.09
CA LEU A 102 29.38 0.39 12.49
C LEU A 102 30.50 0.63 13.50
N THR A 103 30.21 0.53 14.80
CA THR A 103 30.97 1.13 15.91
C THR A 103 32.46 0.83 15.86
N GLU A 104 32.84 -0.45 15.81
CA GLU A 104 34.24 -0.86 15.87
C GLU A 104 35.04 -0.59 14.58
N LYS A 105 34.36 -0.27 13.47
CA LYS A 105 34.96 -0.17 12.14
C LYS A 105 35.09 1.28 11.66
N ILE A 106 34.61 2.23 12.45
CA ILE A 106 34.70 3.67 12.18
C ILE A 106 36.14 4.16 12.39
N HIS A 107 36.67 4.85 11.38
CA HIS A 107 37.86 5.68 11.53
C HIS A 107 37.46 7.04 12.09
N SER A 108 37.49 7.17 13.43
CA SER A 108 37.12 8.39 14.15
C SER A 108 37.88 9.63 13.66
N GLY A 109 37.17 10.76 13.50
CA GLY A 109 37.74 12.03 13.04
C GLY A 109 38.16 12.06 11.57
N ARG A 110 37.98 10.96 10.82
CA ARG A 110 38.27 10.85 9.38
C ARG A 110 36.99 10.63 8.58
N THR A 111 37.09 10.85 7.27
CA THR A 111 36.02 10.46 6.34
C THR A 111 35.98 8.95 6.22
N ASN A 112 34.79 8.38 6.38
CA ASN A 112 34.49 6.96 6.25
C ASN A 112 33.63 6.74 5.00
N LYS A 113 33.78 5.57 4.39
CA LYS A 113 33.05 5.17 3.18
C LYS A 113 32.03 4.10 3.52
N ILE A 114 30.75 4.46 3.50
CA ILE A 114 29.63 3.50 3.58
C ILE A 114 29.30 3.08 2.15
N THR A 115 29.19 1.77 1.91
CA THR A 115 28.76 1.22 0.61
C THR A 115 27.60 0.27 0.83
N VAL A 116 26.52 0.45 0.06
CA VAL A 116 25.37 -0.46 0.00
C VAL A 116 25.26 -0.98 -1.43
N GLU A 117 25.26 -2.29 -1.61
CA GLU A 117 25.08 -2.94 -2.92
C GLU A 117 23.81 -3.77 -2.90
N THR A 118 22.98 -3.67 -3.95
CA THR A 118 21.71 -4.39 -4.11
C THR A 118 21.70 -5.18 -5.42
N ASN A 119 20.89 -6.23 -5.49
CA ASN A 119 20.62 -7.01 -6.70
C ASN A 119 19.18 -7.54 -6.67
N ASP A 120 18.37 -7.15 -7.63
CA ASP A 120 16.94 -7.48 -7.71
C ASP A 120 16.67 -8.91 -8.21
N MET A 121 17.67 -9.62 -8.74
CA MET A 121 17.61 -11.08 -9.02
C MET A 121 16.42 -11.55 -9.88
N GLN A 122 15.92 -10.73 -10.80
CA GLN A 122 14.72 -11.08 -11.57
C GLN A 122 14.80 -12.44 -12.31
N PRO A 123 13.71 -13.23 -12.40
CA PRO A 123 12.39 -13.00 -11.79
C PRO A 123 12.35 -13.37 -10.30
N SER A 124 11.97 -12.42 -9.45
CA SER A 124 12.00 -12.50 -7.98
C SER A 124 10.73 -11.96 -7.29
N THR A 125 9.67 -11.69 -8.06
CA THR A 125 8.45 -11.05 -7.58
C THR A 125 7.28 -11.27 -8.56
N ARG A 126 6.04 -11.22 -8.06
CA ARG A 126 4.81 -11.24 -8.89
C ARG A 126 4.35 -9.85 -9.34
N TRP A 127 4.72 -8.80 -8.61
CA TRP A 127 4.43 -7.38 -8.91
C TRP A 127 5.72 -6.60 -9.16
N TYR A 128 5.63 -5.33 -9.56
CA TYR A 128 6.81 -4.49 -9.71
C TYR A 128 7.52 -4.27 -8.37
N SER A 129 8.75 -4.76 -8.24
CA SER A 129 9.56 -4.64 -7.03
C SER A 129 10.34 -3.33 -6.92
N GLY A 130 10.71 -2.75 -8.06
CA GLY A 130 11.79 -1.76 -8.13
C GLY A 130 13.16 -2.37 -7.84
N ALA A 131 14.20 -1.53 -7.84
CA ALA A 131 15.55 -1.97 -7.48
C ALA A 131 16.35 -0.84 -6.83
N GLY A 132 17.02 -1.14 -5.71
CA GLY A 132 17.87 -0.19 -5.00
C GLY A 132 17.49 0.06 -3.55
N VAL A 133 17.98 1.18 -3.00
CA VAL A 133 17.66 1.62 -1.64
C VAL A 133 16.46 2.55 -1.73
N TYR A 134 15.28 1.94 -1.82
CA TYR A 134 14.01 2.59 -2.13
C TYR A 134 13.28 3.15 -0.91
N ARG A 135 13.85 2.97 0.29
CA ARG A 135 13.42 3.61 1.54
C ARG A 135 14.58 4.38 2.18
N ASP A 136 14.28 5.08 3.25
CA ASP A 136 15.26 5.92 3.93
C ASP A 136 16.36 5.14 4.63
N VAL A 137 17.49 5.83 4.79
CA VAL A 137 18.63 5.37 5.58
C VAL A 137 18.87 6.35 6.72
N PHE A 138 18.99 5.82 7.92
CA PHE A 138 19.23 6.57 9.14
C PHE A 138 20.53 6.15 9.81
N LEU A 139 21.08 7.06 10.59
CA LEU A 139 22.17 6.81 11.52
C LEU A 139 21.65 7.02 12.93
N TRP A 140 21.86 6.02 13.78
CA TRP A 140 21.61 6.12 15.21
C TRP A 140 22.94 6.27 15.94
N THR A 141 23.06 7.29 16.78
CA THR A 141 24.22 7.51 17.65
C THR A 141 23.82 7.45 19.12
N GLY A 142 24.63 6.78 19.92
CA GLY A 142 24.33 6.48 21.32
C GLY A 142 25.53 6.61 22.25
N GLY A 143 25.24 6.90 23.52
CA GLY A 143 26.20 6.86 24.61
C GLY A 143 26.49 5.45 25.12
N PRO A 144 27.34 5.32 26.16
CA PRO A 144 27.69 4.03 26.75
C PRO A 144 26.52 3.35 27.47
N VAL A 145 25.55 4.11 28.00
CA VAL A 145 24.26 3.60 28.49
C VAL A 145 23.17 4.17 27.59
N ARG A 146 22.37 3.32 26.96
CA ARG A 146 21.51 3.73 25.85
C ARG A 146 20.29 2.85 25.67
N ILE A 147 19.32 3.40 24.94
CA ILE A 147 18.19 2.68 24.37
C ILE A 147 18.51 2.41 22.90
N GLU A 148 18.66 1.14 22.53
CA GLU A 148 18.96 0.77 21.14
C GLU A 148 17.72 0.88 20.24
N PRO A 149 17.88 0.91 18.89
CA PRO A 149 16.75 1.05 17.98
C PRO A 149 15.69 -0.03 18.24
N TRP A 150 14.42 0.39 18.23
CA TRP A 150 13.24 -0.46 18.38
C TRP A 150 13.06 -1.14 19.76
N ASP A 151 13.92 -0.88 20.75
CA ASP A 151 13.82 -1.52 22.07
C ASP A 151 12.65 -0.98 22.92
N ILE A 152 12.17 0.25 22.69
CA ILE A 152 10.98 0.79 23.38
C ILE A 152 9.71 0.12 22.82
N PHE A 153 8.89 -0.42 23.71
CA PHE A 153 7.56 -0.94 23.38
C PHE A 153 6.51 -0.29 24.29
N ILE A 154 5.61 0.48 23.67
CA ILE A 154 4.52 1.18 24.35
C ILE A 154 3.23 0.39 24.19
N THR A 155 2.56 0.11 25.30
CA THR A 155 1.26 -0.59 25.33
C THR A 155 0.24 0.18 26.17
N THR A 156 -1.04 -0.03 25.87
CA THR A 156 -2.16 0.61 26.58
C THR A 156 -3.14 -0.45 27.11
N PRO A 157 -2.75 -1.24 28.13
CA PRO A 157 -3.48 -2.43 28.54
C PRO A 157 -4.85 -2.15 29.19
N GLU A 158 -5.06 -0.93 29.70
CA GLU A 158 -6.29 -0.52 30.37
C GLU A 158 -6.68 0.86 29.83
N VAL A 159 -7.81 0.95 29.12
CA VAL A 159 -8.27 2.19 28.47
C VAL A 159 -9.78 2.35 28.68
N SER A 160 -10.18 3.53 29.10
CA SER A 160 -11.56 4.00 29.23
C SER A 160 -11.64 5.49 28.92
N ASP A 161 -12.84 6.04 28.84
CA ASP A 161 -13.06 7.48 28.63
C ASP A 161 -12.47 8.36 29.76
N ASN A 162 -12.33 7.80 30.97
CA ASN A 162 -11.86 8.54 32.14
C ASN A 162 -10.36 8.38 32.39
N GLU A 163 -9.79 7.25 32.00
CA GLU A 163 -8.42 6.88 32.34
C GLU A 163 -7.83 5.91 31.32
N ALA A 164 -6.56 6.12 30.97
CA ALA A 164 -5.73 5.12 30.29
C ALA A 164 -4.41 4.89 31.03
N LYS A 165 -4.05 3.62 31.14
CA LYS A 165 -2.73 3.17 31.59
C LYS A 165 -1.84 2.98 30.39
N VAL A 166 -0.69 3.65 30.38
CA VAL A 166 0.35 3.52 29.36
C VAL A 166 1.56 2.88 30.01
N ILE A 167 2.07 1.79 29.42
CA ILE A 167 3.28 1.10 29.87
C ILE A 167 4.32 1.18 28.76
N ALA A 168 5.50 1.72 29.07
CA ALA A 168 6.64 1.72 28.17
C ALA A 168 7.71 0.77 28.72
N SER A 169 7.91 -0.35 28.04
CA SER A 169 8.91 -1.36 28.39
C SER A 169 10.10 -1.27 27.43
N CYS A 170 11.32 -1.38 27.94
CA CYS A 170 12.52 -1.33 27.10
C CYS A 170 13.66 -2.18 27.65
N GLN A 171 14.65 -2.42 26.79
CA GLN A 171 15.94 -3.00 27.18
C GLN A 171 17.00 -1.90 27.13
N ILE A 172 17.74 -1.72 28.22
CA ILE A 172 18.80 -0.70 28.31
C ILE A 172 20.15 -1.37 28.16
N ALA A 173 20.85 -1.08 27.07
CA ALA A 173 22.19 -1.59 26.82
C ALA A 173 23.24 -0.73 27.54
N SER A 174 24.30 -1.37 28.06
CA SER A 174 25.40 -0.66 28.72
C SER A 174 26.79 -1.21 28.34
N ASN A 175 27.76 -0.31 28.25
CA ASN A 175 29.20 -0.58 28.12
C ASN A 175 30.00 -0.19 29.38
N LEU A 176 29.32 -0.08 30.51
CA LEU A 176 29.90 0.21 31.81
C LEU A 176 29.04 -0.36 32.93
N ASP A 177 29.65 -0.57 34.08
CA ASP A 177 28.94 -0.84 35.32
C ASP A 177 28.52 0.48 35.96
N GLY A 178 27.29 0.57 36.44
CA GLY A 178 26.85 1.77 37.15
C GLY A 178 25.36 1.85 37.41
N GLU A 179 24.95 3.01 37.92
CA GLU A 179 23.56 3.37 38.12
C GLU A 179 23.14 4.36 37.03
N ALA A 180 21.95 4.13 36.48
CA ALA A 180 21.31 5.06 35.55
C ALA A 180 19.85 5.29 35.97
N ILE A 181 19.28 6.41 35.50
CA ILE A 181 17.86 6.69 35.61
C ILE A 181 17.29 6.68 34.20
N LEU A 182 16.25 5.87 34.00
CA LEU A 182 15.37 5.99 32.84
C LEU A 182 14.24 6.94 33.24
N ARG A 183 14.11 8.06 32.53
CA ARG A 183 13.00 9.00 32.68
C ARG A 183 12.18 9.04 31.40
N GLY A 184 10.87 9.17 31.53
CA GLY A 184 9.99 9.38 30.39
C GLY A 184 8.97 10.48 30.65
N GLN A 185 8.63 11.20 29.60
CA GLN A 185 7.62 12.26 29.56
C GLN A 185 6.68 11.99 28.40
N ILE A 186 5.38 11.88 28.69
CA ILE A 186 4.34 11.82 27.66
C ILE A 186 3.95 13.25 27.29
N ILE A 187 4.05 13.55 26.00
CA ILE A 187 3.79 14.84 25.38
C ILE A 187 2.53 14.71 24.52
N ASP A 188 1.60 15.64 24.69
CA ASP A 188 0.37 15.72 23.88
C ASP A 188 0.61 16.36 22.50
N ALA A 189 -0.44 16.42 21.67
CA ALA A 189 -0.35 16.94 20.31
C ALA A 189 -0.01 18.44 20.25
N GLU A 190 -0.28 19.18 21.35
CA GLU A 190 0.06 20.59 21.51
C GLU A 190 1.51 20.80 22.02
N GLY A 191 2.27 19.74 22.26
CA GLY A 191 3.65 19.80 22.73
C GLY A 191 3.80 19.98 24.24
N LYS A 192 2.74 19.75 25.02
CA LYS A 192 2.76 19.86 26.48
C LYS A 192 3.00 18.50 27.13
N VAL A 193 3.88 18.47 28.14
CA VAL A 193 4.05 17.30 29.01
C VAL A 193 2.79 17.09 29.84
N VAL A 194 2.11 15.96 29.63
CA VAL A 194 0.88 15.57 30.35
C VAL A 194 1.14 14.57 31.47
N LYS A 195 2.25 13.82 31.39
CA LYS A 195 2.67 12.88 32.43
C LYS A 195 4.17 12.65 32.39
N GLU A 196 4.75 12.33 33.53
CA GLU A 196 6.15 11.93 33.68
C GLU A 196 6.26 10.74 34.64
N ASP A 197 7.31 9.93 34.46
CA ASP A 197 7.68 8.83 35.34
C ASP A 197 9.20 8.60 35.23
N GLU A 198 9.82 8.04 36.26
CA GLU A 198 11.23 7.66 36.24
C GLU A 198 11.49 6.40 37.07
N THR A 199 12.48 5.61 36.62
CA THR A 199 12.95 4.43 37.34
C THR A 199 14.47 4.40 37.41
N ARG A 200 15.01 3.92 38.53
CA ARG A 200 16.44 3.66 38.70
C ARG A 200 16.77 2.25 38.23
N ILE A 201 17.89 2.13 37.53
CA ILE A 201 18.38 0.86 37.00
C ILE A 201 19.87 0.72 37.29
N THR A 202 20.26 -0.47 37.75
CA THR A 202 21.66 -0.87 37.82
C THR A 202 22.02 -1.54 36.50
N VAL A 203 22.94 -0.94 35.76
CA VAL A 203 23.41 -1.46 34.48
C VAL A 203 24.77 -2.13 34.64
N LYS A 204 25.05 -3.10 33.77
CA LYS A 204 26.32 -3.81 33.73
C LYS A 204 26.91 -3.81 32.33
N ASP A 205 28.24 -3.80 32.28
CA ASP A 205 28.97 -3.86 31.01
C ASP A 205 28.61 -5.11 30.20
N GLY A 206 28.19 -4.89 28.95
CA GLY A 206 27.84 -5.96 28.01
C GLY A 206 26.45 -6.58 28.21
N GLU A 207 25.66 -6.10 29.17
CA GLU A 207 24.30 -6.61 29.43
C GLU A 207 23.22 -5.66 28.92
N LYS A 208 22.05 -6.22 28.57
CA LYS A 208 20.80 -5.49 28.36
C LYS A 208 19.92 -5.65 29.61
N THR A 209 19.63 -4.53 30.28
CA THR A 209 18.84 -4.50 31.51
C THR A 209 17.39 -4.15 31.20
N PRO A 210 16.40 -5.00 31.55
CA PRO A 210 14.99 -4.66 31.40
C PRO A 210 14.61 -3.46 32.28
N ALA A 211 13.88 -2.52 31.71
CA ALA A 211 13.34 -1.36 32.40
C ALA A 211 11.90 -1.08 31.95
N GLN A 212 11.13 -0.39 32.80
CA GLN A 212 9.74 -0.06 32.52
C GLN A 212 9.37 1.28 33.15
N LEU A 213 8.55 2.06 32.45
CA LEU A 213 7.85 3.23 32.95
C LEU A 213 6.33 2.98 32.89
N SER A 214 5.58 3.50 33.87
CA SER A 214 4.14 3.34 33.95
C SER A 214 3.44 4.67 34.20
N PHE A 215 2.56 5.02 33.28
CA PHE A 215 1.83 6.28 33.30
C PHE A 215 0.33 6.03 33.42
N THR A 216 -0.34 6.86 34.23
CA THR A 216 -1.81 6.95 34.28
C THR A 216 -2.23 8.32 33.79
N LEU A 217 -2.94 8.35 32.66
CA LEU A 217 -3.49 9.56 32.05
C LEU A 217 -4.99 9.64 32.35
N SER A 218 -5.44 10.79 32.86
CA SER A 218 -6.86 11.08 33.03
C SER A 218 -7.45 11.68 31.76
N SER A 219 -8.66 11.26 31.39
CA SER A 219 -9.39 11.70 30.19
C SER A 219 -8.53 11.68 28.93
N PRO A 220 -8.01 10.50 28.53
CA PRO A 220 -7.11 10.40 27.38
C PRO A 220 -7.83 10.74 26.07
N ASN A 221 -7.12 11.40 25.14
CA ASN A 221 -7.57 11.48 23.76
C ASN A 221 -7.27 10.16 23.07
N LEU A 222 -8.32 9.45 22.64
CA LEU A 222 -8.14 8.16 21.97
C LEU A 222 -7.78 8.36 20.50
N TRP A 223 -6.86 7.51 20.01
CA TRP A 223 -6.64 7.35 18.58
C TRP A 223 -7.82 6.61 17.97
N ASP A 224 -8.35 7.14 16.88
CA ASP A 224 -9.43 6.57 16.10
C ASP A 224 -9.22 6.84 14.61
N VAL A 225 -9.92 6.12 13.74
CA VAL A 225 -9.89 6.41 12.30
C VAL A 225 -10.39 7.82 12.03
N ASP A 226 -11.41 8.33 12.72
CA ASP A 226 -11.94 9.68 12.45
C ASP A 226 -11.28 10.76 13.30
N ASN A 227 -10.59 10.37 14.39
CA ASN A 227 -9.82 11.26 15.25
C ASN A 227 -8.46 10.61 15.60
N PRO A 228 -7.47 10.67 14.68
CA PRO A 228 -6.19 9.99 14.82
C PRO A 228 -5.24 10.73 15.78
N TYR A 229 -5.62 10.86 17.05
CA TYR A 229 -4.83 11.57 18.06
C TYR A 229 -3.55 10.81 18.41
N LEU A 230 -2.40 11.52 18.39
CA LEU A 230 -1.09 10.96 18.67
C LEU A 230 -0.44 11.66 19.86
N TYR A 231 0.22 10.86 20.69
CA TYR A 231 1.12 11.32 21.75
C TYR A 231 2.57 11.02 21.35
N SER A 232 3.52 11.68 21.98
CA SER A 232 4.94 11.31 21.94
C SER A 232 5.44 10.95 23.33
N LEU A 233 6.18 9.85 23.45
CA LEU A 233 6.97 9.53 24.64
C LEU A 233 8.41 10.00 24.41
N HIS A 234 8.80 11.08 25.10
CA HIS A 234 10.18 11.50 25.20
C HIS A 234 10.87 10.72 26.33
N THR A 235 11.97 10.04 26.04
CA THR A 235 12.74 9.26 27.02
C THR A 235 14.16 9.78 27.14
N GLU A 236 14.68 9.76 28.37
CA GLU A 236 16.04 10.16 28.71
C GLU A 236 16.71 9.05 29.54
N ILE A 237 17.99 8.81 29.25
CA ILE A 237 18.90 8.07 30.13
C ILE A 237 19.80 9.07 30.83
N ILE A 238 19.80 9.03 32.17
CA ILE A 238 20.58 9.93 33.01
C ILE A 238 21.62 9.12 33.79
N VAL A 239 22.90 9.46 33.60
CA VAL A 239 24.05 8.88 34.31
C VAL A 239 24.83 10.02 34.96
N ASP A 240 25.21 9.88 36.23
CA ASP A 240 25.92 10.93 37.00
C ASP A 240 25.28 12.33 36.90
N ASN A 241 23.95 12.39 36.96
CA ASN A 241 23.12 13.60 36.81
C ASN A 241 23.26 14.31 35.45
N LYS A 242 23.66 13.59 34.39
CA LYS A 242 23.71 14.09 33.01
C LYS A 242 22.88 13.21 32.10
N CYS A 243 22.09 13.81 31.22
CA CYS A 243 21.43 13.09 30.14
C CYS A 243 22.49 12.59 29.14
N THR A 244 22.58 11.27 28.95
CA THR A 244 23.54 10.62 28.06
C THR A 244 22.92 10.04 26.81
N ASP A 245 21.60 9.86 26.80
CA ASP A 245 20.86 9.35 25.65
C ASP A 245 19.42 9.84 25.68
N THR A 246 18.83 10.08 24.52
CA THR A 246 17.41 10.41 24.37
C THR A 246 16.76 9.57 23.28
N SER A 247 15.45 9.37 23.36
CA SER A 247 14.65 8.79 22.29
C SER A 247 13.22 9.32 22.34
N ASP A 248 12.65 9.62 21.18
CA ASP A 248 11.25 10.00 21.02
C ASP A 248 10.49 8.87 20.33
N THR A 249 9.30 8.53 20.82
CA THR A 249 8.47 7.46 20.25
C THR A 249 7.01 7.91 20.21
N THR A 250 6.49 8.05 18.99
CA THR A 250 5.08 8.37 18.75
C THR A 250 4.21 7.15 19.01
N PHE A 251 3.04 7.34 19.64
CA PHE A 251 2.06 6.29 19.86
C PHE A 251 0.64 6.86 19.92
N GLY A 252 -0.36 5.99 19.80
CA GLY A 252 -1.78 6.31 19.99
C GLY A 252 -2.41 5.45 21.08
N ILE A 253 -3.30 6.02 21.89
CA ILE A 253 -4.03 5.30 22.92
C ILE A 253 -5.34 4.79 22.31
N ARG A 254 -5.50 3.46 22.19
CA ARG A 254 -6.73 2.87 21.65
C ARG A 254 -6.85 1.41 22.05
N THR A 255 -8.07 0.87 22.01
CA THR A 255 -8.30 -0.58 22.16
C THR A 255 -8.74 -1.20 20.84
N ILE A 256 -8.26 -2.43 20.60
CA ILE A 256 -8.75 -3.29 19.54
C ILE A 256 -9.25 -4.59 20.14
N TYR A 257 -10.32 -5.12 19.56
CA TYR A 257 -10.89 -6.40 19.94
C TYR A 257 -11.53 -7.05 18.72
N ALA A 258 -11.43 -8.36 18.59
CA ALA A 258 -12.15 -9.12 17.59
C ALA A 258 -12.56 -10.48 18.16
N ASP A 259 -13.84 -10.83 18.01
CA ASP A 259 -14.34 -12.18 18.22
C ASP A 259 -15.45 -12.50 17.20
N ALA A 260 -15.87 -13.76 17.14
CA ALA A 260 -16.89 -14.20 16.18
C ALA A 260 -18.32 -13.69 16.51
N LYS A 261 -18.55 -13.09 17.68
CA LYS A 261 -19.89 -12.70 18.17
C LYS A 261 -20.15 -11.21 18.07
N LYS A 262 -19.15 -10.39 18.37
CA LYS A 262 -19.17 -8.93 18.39
C LYS A 262 -18.49 -8.33 17.17
N GLY A 263 -17.79 -9.15 16.39
CA GLY A 263 -16.96 -8.69 15.29
C GLY A 263 -15.78 -7.86 15.78
N PHE A 264 -15.32 -6.92 14.95
CA PHE A 264 -14.21 -6.03 15.27
C PHE A 264 -14.70 -4.77 16.00
N LEU A 265 -14.05 -4.44 17.11
CA LEU A 265 -14.29 -3.24 17.89
C LEU A 265 -13.03 -2.38 17.94
N LEU A 266 -13.18 -1.09 17.64
CA LEU A 266 -12.18 -0.05 17.91
C LEU A 266 -12.71 0.85 19.02
N ASN A 267 -11.96 0.98 20.11
CA ASN A 267 -12.38 1.77 21.27
C ASN A 267 -13.76 1.34 21.80
N GLY A 268 -14.04 0.04 21.79
CA GLY A 268 -15.32 -0.56 22.18
C GLY A 268 -16.48 -0.37 21.19
N ARG A 269 -16.28 0.36 20.08
CA ARG A 269 -17.32 0.60 19.06
C ARG A 269 -17.20 -0.44 17.93
N PRO A 270 -18.29 -1.10 17.54
CA PRO A 270 -18.29 -1.98 16.37
C PRO A 270 -17.98 -1.21 15.08
N MET A 271 -17.10 -1.77 14.26
CA MET A 271 -16.87 -1.27 12.91
C MET A 271 -16.51 -2.41 11.96
N LYS A 272 -16.91 -2.27 10.69
CA LYS A 272 -16.43 -3.14 9.62
C LYS A 272 -15.21 -2.50 8.96
N LEU A 273 -14.23 -3.32 8.59
CA LEU A 273 -13.08 -2.87 7.82
C LEU A 273 -13.47 -2.73 6.35
N ARG A 274 -13.51 -1.49 5.89
CA ARG A 274 -13.63 -1.09 4.48
C ARG A 274 -12.22 -1.01 3.91
N GLY A 275 -11.71 -2.20 3.62
CA GLY A 275 -10.32 -2.45 3.31
C GLY A 275 -10.01 -2.43 1.82
N GLY A 276 -8.74 -2.21 1.51
CA GLY A 276 -8.21 -2.45 0.17
C GLY A 276 -6.75 -2.87 0.21
N CYS A 277 -6.35 -3.74 -0.71
CA CYS A 277 -4.96 -4.14 -0.87
C CYS A 277 -4.18 -3.08 -1.63
N ILE A 278 -2.95 -2.79 -1.20
CA ILE A 278 -2.03 -1.90 -1.91
C ILE A 278 -0.64 -2.53 -2.08
N HIS A 279 0.00 -2.23 -3.20
CA HIS A 279 1.44 -2.47 -3.41
C HIS A 279 2.27 -1.20 -3.10
N HIS A 280 3.59 -1.34 -3.05
CA HIS A 280 4.48 -0.27 -2.56
C HIS A 280 4.80 0.78 -3.60
N ASP A 281 4.62 0.47 -4.89
CA ASP A 281 5.01 1.40 -5.95
C ASP A 281 4.12 2.65 -6.00
N HIS A 282 4.67 3.71 -6.58
CA HIS A 282 4.08 5.04 -6.67
C HIS A 282 4.06 5.52 -8.13
N GLY A 283 3.72 4.62 -9.07
CA GLY A 283 3.66 4.92 -10.50
C GLY A 283 5.03 5.34 -11.05
N VAL A 284 5.14 6.59 -11.52
CA VAL A 284 6.38 7.13 -12.12
C VAL A 284 7.57 7.22 -11.14
N LEU A 285 7.31 7.19 -9.83
CA LEU A 285 8.36 7.17 -8.80
C LEU A 285 8.88 5.75 -8.50
N GLY A 286 8.26 4.73 -9.09
CA GLY A 286 8.58 3.33 -8.83
C GLY A 286 8.41 3.01 -7.35
N ALA A 287 9.36 2.25 -6.79
CA ALA A 287 9.34 1.84 -5.40
C ALA A 287 9.73 2.96 -4.41
N ALA A 288 10.20 4.12 -4.86
CA ALA A 288 10.76 5.13 -3.97
C ALA A 288 9.71 5.69 -2.97
N ALA A 289 9.83 5.31 -1.70
CA ALA A 289 8.86 5.55 -0.65
C ALA A 289 8.99 6.96 -0.03
N PHE A 290 8.74 8.00 -0.84
CA PHE A 290 8.70 9.38 -0.34
C PHE A 290 7.54 9.56 0.64
N PRO A 291 7.73 10.22 1.80
CA PRO A 291 6.64 10.49 2.73
C PRO A 291 5.44 11.20 2.09
N ALA A 292 5.67 12.14 1.17
CA ALA A 292 4.61 12.84 0.44
C ALA A 292 3.84 11.94 -0.54
N ALA A 293 4.49 10.91 -1.11
CA ALA A 293 3.84 9.94 -1.99
C ALA A 293 2.96 8.98 -1.19
N GLU A 294 3.47 8.47 -0.07
CA GLU A 294 2.70 7.65 0.87
C GLU A 294 1.49 8.42 1.42
N GLU A 295 1.68 9.69 1.81
CA GLU A 295 0.62 10.57 2.28
C GLU A 295 -0.47 10.78 1.24
N ARG A 296 -0.09 11.06 -0.02
CA ARG A 296 -1.05 11.22 -1.10
C ARG A 296 -1.86 9.95 -1.33
N LYS A 297 -1.21 8.78 -1.37
CA LYS A 297 -1.87 7.48 -1.58
C LYS A 297 -2.92 7.22 -0.49
N VAL A 298 -2.53 7.31 0.78
CA VAL A 298 -3.44 7.04 1.91
C VAL A 298 -4.57 8.08 1.99
N ARG A 299 -4.27 9.36 1.75
CA ARG A 299 -5.29 10.42 1.71
C ARG A 299 -6.36 10.15 0.67
N LEU A 300 -5.96 9.84 -0.57
CA LEU A 300 -6.90 9.57 -1.67
C LEU A 300 -7.77 8.34 -1.40
N LEU A 301 -7.21 7.28 -0.81
CA LEU A 301 -7.99 6.11 -0.38
C LEU A 301 -8.98 6.49 0.72
N LYS A 302 -8.55 7.26 1.72
CA LYS A 302 -9.43 7.70 2.78
C LYS A 302 -10.59 8.57 2.28
N GLU A 303 -10.31 9.48 1.34
CA GLU A 303 -11.32 10.29 0.65
C GLU A 303 -12.31 9.43 -0.15
N ALA A 304 -11.89 8.28 -0.67
CA ALA A 304 -12.75 7.31 -1.35
C ALA A 304 -13.57 6.40 -0.40
N GLY A 305 -13.41 6.55 0.92
CA GLY A 305 -14.20 5.83 1.94
C GLY A 305 -13.49 4.66 2.62
N PHE A 306 -12.23 4.38 2.26
CA PHE A 306 -11.45 3.33 2.92
C PHE A 306 -11.11 3.72 4.37
N ASN A 307 -11.17 2.75 5.28
CA ASN A 307 -10.72 2.90 6.67
C ASN A 307 -9.65 1.87 7.08
N ALA A 308 -9.32 0.95 6.19
CA ALA A 308 -8.26 -0.02 6.38
C ALA A 308 -7.48 -0.26 5.07
N ILE A 309 -6.21 -0.61 5.20
CA ILE A 309 -5.38 -1.08 4.09
C ILE A 309 -4.68 -2.38 4.48
N ARG A 310 -4.49 -3.24 3.49
CA ARG A 310 -3.63 -4.42 3.58
C ARG A 310 -2.37 -4.16 2.76
N ILE A 311 -1.21 -4.35 3.38
CA ILE A 311 0.08 -4.19 2.72
C ILE A 311 0.40 -5.50 2.00
N ALA A 312 0.11 -5.56 0.70
CA ALA A 312 0.16 -6.81 -0.06
C ALA A 312 1.48 -6.90 -0.86
N HIS A 313 2.42 -7.83 -0.61
CA HIS A 313 2.50 -8.81 0.48
C HIS A 313 3.89 -8.73 1.13
N TYR A 314 4.14 -7.65 1.87
CA TYR A 314 5.46 -7.28 2.38
C TYR A 314 5.37 -6.28 3.55
N PRO A 315 6.38 -6.17 4.43
CA PRO A 315 6.39 -5.16 5.49
C PRO A 315 6.43 -3.73 4.94
N PRO A 316 5.57 -2.79 5.35
CA PRO A 316 5.46 -1.44 4.80
C PRO A 316 6.71 -0.60 5.07
N SER A 317 6.80 0.57 4.40
CA SER A 317 7.79 1.59 4.75
C SER A 317 7.43 2.23 6.09
N LEU A 318 8.43 2.69 6.84
CA LEU A 318 8.19 3.48 8.05
C LEU A 318 7.33 4.71 7.74
N ALA A 319 7.61 5.38 6.61
CA ALA A 319 6.87 6.54 6.15
C ALA A 319 5.36 6.25 5.95
N LEU A 320 5.01 5.07 5.40
CA LEU A 320 3.62 4.68 5.22
C LEU A 320 2.91 4.46 6.56
N LEU A 321 3.56 3.81 7.53
CA LEU A 321 2.99 3.61 8.86
C LEU A 321 2.78 4.93 9.60
N GLU A 322 3.76 5.82 9.57
CA GLU A 322 3.64 7.17 10.15
C GLU A 322 2.51 7.96 9.49
N VAL A 323 2.31 7.84 8.17
CA VAL A 323 1.19 8.45 7.44
C VAL A 323 -0.14 7.86 7.91
N CYS A 324 -0.24 6.54 8.02
CA CYS A 324 -1.46 5.86 8.44
C CYS A 324 -1.85 6.22 9.87
N ASP A 325 -0.88 6.39 10.75
CA ASP A 325 -1.08 6.89 12.11
C ASP A 325 -1.70 8.28 12.11
N ARG A 326 -1.14 9.22 11.32
CA ARG A 326 -1.61 10.62 11.26
C ARG A 326 -2.94 10.78 10.55
N LEU A 327 -3.20 9.98 9.52
CA LEU A 327 -4.42 10.06 8.73
C LEU A 327 -5.54 9.19 9.27
N GLY A 328 -5.30 8.29 10.22
CA GLY A 328 -6.31 7.40 10.79
C GLY A 328 -6.70 6.27 9.84
N MET A 329 -5.73 5.49 9.38
CA MET A 329 -5.94 4.32 8.51
C MET A 329 -5.53 3.06 9.26
N LEU A 330 -6.40 2.05 9.37
CA LEU A 330 -6.03 0.77 9.99
C LEU A 330 -5.14 -0.05 9.03
N VAL A 331 -4.14 -0.75 9.55
CA VAL A 331 -3.15 -1.47 8.75
C VAL A 331 -3.11 -2.95 9.12
N MET A 332 -3.27 -3.80 8.09
CA MET A 332 -2.81 -5.19 8.11
C MET A 332 -1.39 -5.21 7.53
N ASP A 333 -0.42 -5.37 8.42
CA ASP A 333 1.00 -5.46 8.10
C ASP A 333 1.37 -6.91 7.75
N GLU A 334 1.97 -7.18 6.59
CA GLU A 334 2.12 -8.55 6.08
C GLU A 334 3.57 -8.92 5.83
N ALA A 335 4.01 -10.05 6.38
CA ALA A 335 5.41 -10.42 6.34
C ALA A 335 5.86 -11.02 5.01
N PHE A 336 5.05 -11.88 4.37
CA PHE A 336 5.53 -12.73 3.27
C PHE A 336 4.46 -13.03 2.21
N ASP A 337 4.85 -13.05 0.94
CA ASP A 337 4.06 -13.62 -0.16
C ASP A 337 4.22 -15.13 -0.29
N MET A 338 5.34 -15.68 0.17
CA MET A 338 5.65 -17.10 0.11
C MET A 338 6.50 -17.52 1.32
N TRP A 339 6.47 -18.80 1.66
CA TRP A 339 7.35 -19.38 2.66
C TRP A 339 8.52 -20.11 2.00
N ARG A 340 8.53 -21.45 2.06
CA ARG A 340 9.58 -22.30 1.48
C ARG A 340 9.36 -22.60 0.02
N ASN A 341 8.10 -22.65 -0.42
CA ASN A 341 7.74 -22.90 -1.80
C ASN A 341 7.63 -21.55 -2.54
N GLY A 342 8.57 -21.28 -3.45
CA GLY A 342 8.59 -20.07 -4.25
C GLY A 342 7.44 -19.98 -5.26
N LYS A 343 7.02 -18.76 -5.61
CA LYS A 343 6.07 -18.48 -6.69
C LYS A 343 6.79 -18.15 -8.02
N ASN A 344 8.01 -17.63 -7.94
CA ASN A 344 8.99 -17.45 -9.00
C ASN A 344 10.35 -18.05 -8.58
N ALA A 345 11.22 -18.24 -9.59
CA ALA A 345 12.49 -18.94 -9.43
C ALA A 345 13.47 -18.29 -8.43
N ASN A 346 13.48 -16.95 -8.31
CA ASN A 346 14.41 -16.23 -7.44
C ASN A 346 13.71 -15.43 -6.33
N ASP A 347 12.51 -15.87 -5.94
CA ASP A 347 11.79 -15.28 -4.80
C ASP A 347 12.53 -15.49 -3.47
N TYR A 348 12.03 -14.83 -2.41
CA TYR A 348 12.61 -14.91 -1.07
C TYR A 348 12.68 -16.34 -0.46
N HIS A 349 11.91 -17.30 -0.99
CA HIS A 349 11.94 -18.70 -0.57
C HIS A 349 13.36 -19.33 -0.52
N LEU A 350 14.29 -18.84 -1.33
CA LEU A 350 15.69 -19.28 -1.34
C LEU A 350 16.44 -18.99 -0.03
N TRP A 351 15.94 -18.07 0.79
CA TRP A 351 16.54 -17.66 2.08
C TRP A 351 15.60 -17.86 3.27
N PHE A 352 14.34 -18.24 3.03
CA PHE A 352 13.30 -18.23 4.06
C PHE A 352 13.69 -18.98 5.33
N GLU A 353 14.16 -20.23 5.23
CA GLU A 353 14.46 -21.04 6.43
C GLU A 353 15.55 -20.43 7.33
N ASP A 354 16.51 -19.72 6.75
CA ASP A 354 17.62 -19.10 7.47
C ASP A 354 17.27 -17.71 8.03
N TRP A 355 16.25 -17.03 7.47
CA TRP A 355 16.01 -15.60 7.71
C TRP A 355 14.63 -15.25 8.27
N TRP A 356 13.62 -16.12 8.13
CA TRP A 356 12.22 -15.82 8.48
C TRP A 356 12.04 -15.23 9.89
N ALA A 357 12.72 -15.79 10.90
CA ALA A 357 12.55 -15.38 12.29
C ALA A 357 13.12 -13.98 12.53
N ARG A 358 14.23 -13.64 11.86
CA ARG A 358 14.83 -12.31 11.90
C ARG A 358 13.95 -11.31 11.16
N ASP A 359 13.40 -11.70 10.02
CA ASP A 359 12.56 -10.80 9.24
C ASP A 359 11.22 -10.51 9.92
N ILE A 360 10.60 -11.50 10.58
CA ILE A 360 9.47 -11.28 11.48
C ILE A 360 9.86 -10.37 12.65
N SER A 361 11.00 -10.62 13.30
CA SER A 361 11.40 -9.80 14.45
C SER A 361 11.64 -8.35 14.05
N TYR A 362 12.29 -8.10 12.92
CA TYR A 362 12.56 -6.74 12.43
C TYR A 362 11.30 -5.99 12.03
N MET A 363 10.34 -6.65 11.36
CA MET A 363 9.02 -6.08 11.10
C MET A 363 8.32 -5.70 12.41
N VAL A 364 8.11 -6.67 13.31
CA VAL A 364 7.31 -6.43 14.53
C VAL A 364 7.99 -5.43 15.47
N LEU A 365 9.31 -5.52 15.65
CA LEU A 365 10.04 -4.59 16.53
C LEU A 365 9.97 -3.15 16.03
N ARG A 366 10.14 -2.92 14.72
CA ARG A 366 10.00 -1.58 14.11
C ARG A 366 8.55 -1.08 14.24
N ASP A 367 7.57 -1.95 14.03
CA ASP A 367 6.20 -1.53 13.72
C ASP A 367 5.24 -1.50 14.91
N ARG A 368 5.55 -2.20 16.01
CA ARG A 368 4.67 -2.41 17.18
C ARG A 368 4.26 -1.16 17.96
N ASN A 369 4.86 0.00 17.73
CA ASN A 369 4.42 1.26 18.38
C ASN A 369 3.40 2.04 17.52
N HIS A 370 3.22 1.69 16.26
CA HIS A 370 2.29 2.38 15.37
C HIS A 370 0.84 2.02 15.73
N PRO A 371 0.00 3.00 16.13
CA PRO A 371 -1.41 2.75 16.36
C PRO A 371 -2.14 2.36 15.08
N CYS A 372 -1.69 2.62 13.86
CA CYS A 372 -2.41 2.14 12.68
C CYS A 372 -2.45 0.60 12.57
N VAL A 373 -1.39 -0.10 13.00
CA VAL A 373 -1.27 -1.56 12.86
C VAL A 373 -2.23 -2.28 13.79
N VAL A 374 -3.17 -3.06 13.24
CA VAL A 374 -4.15 -3.85 14.01
C VAL A 374 -3.87 -5.35 13.97
N SER A 375 -3.11 -5.80 12.97
CA SER A 375 -2.80 -7.21 12.78
C SER A 375 -1.49 -7.41 12.02
N TYR A 376 -0.85 -8.55 12.27
CA TYR A 376 0.27 -9.06 11.48
C TYR A 376 -0.16 -10.28 10.66
N SER A 377 -0.03 -10.19 9.34
CA SER A 377 -0.25 -11.30 8.43
C SER A 377 1.06 -12.06 8.19
N ILE A 378 1.04 -13.37 8.40
CA ILE A 378 2.24 -14.22 8.29
C ILE A 378 2.47 -14.79 6.89
N GLY A 379 1.54 -14.59 5.96
CA GLY A 379 1.61 -15.17 4.63
C GLY A 379 0.42 -14.82 3.74
N ASN A 380 0.63 -14.90 2.43
CA ASN A 380 -0.43 -14.78 1.43
C ASN A 380 -0.42 -15.95 0.44
N GLU A 381 -1.53 -16.70 0.35
CA GLU A 381 -1.72 -17.78 -0.62
C GLU A 381 -0.53 -18.77 -0.67
N VAL A 382 0.08 -19.01 0.49
CA VAL A 382 1.26 -19.86 0.63
C VAL A 382 0.93 -21.29 0.22
N ILE A 383 1.71 -21.89 -0.69
CA ILE A 383 1.43 -23.21 -1.28
C ILE A 383 1.20 -24.25 -0.18
N GLU A 384 2.01 -24.17 0.87
CA GLU A 384 2.03 -25.03 2.05
C GLU A 384 0.70 -25.11 2.82
N ARG A 385 -0.26 -24.22 2.54
CA ARG A 385 -1.63 -24.29 3.08
C ARG A 385 -2.35 -25.59 2.73
N ASP A 386 -1.89 -26.31 1.71
CA ASP A 386 -2.41 -27.60 1.28
C ASP A 386 -1.92 -28.79 2.12
N GLY A 387 -1.06 -28.54 3.11
CA GLY A 387 -0.45 -29.53 3.98
C GLY A 387 0.94 -29.98 3.52
N SER A 388 1.41 -29.54 2.35
CA SER A 388 2.78 -29.78 1.89
C SER A 388 3.80 -29.01 2.73
N SER A 389 5.05 -29.47 2.69
CA SER A 389 6.21 -28.69 3.18
C SER A 389 6.10 -28.25 4.65
N ASP A 390 5.38 -29.01 5.48
CA ASP A 390 5.07 -28.73 6.89
C ASP A 390 4.28 -27.41 7.14
N GLY A 391 3.36 -27.03 6.25
CA GLY A 391 2.65 -25.74 6.35
C GLY A 391 2.05 -25.41 7.72
N ALA A 392 1.38 -26.37 8.38
CA ALA A 392 0.79 -26.15 9.70
C ALA A 392 1.83 -25.82 10.77
N LYS A 393 3.01 -26.47 10.71
CA LYS A 393 4.13 -26.20 11.61
C LYS A 393 4.68 -24.79 11.35
N TRP A 394 4.87 -24.40 10.09
CA TRP A 394 5.38 -23.07 9.75
C TRP A 394 4.42 -21.96 10.16
N SER A 395 3.12 -22.15 9.94
CA SER A 395 2.08 -21.23 10.43
C SER A 395 2.20 -21.01 11.94
N ALA A 396 2.36 -22.10 12.72
CA ALA A 396 2.51 -22.02 14.16
C ALA A 396 3.82 -21.33 14.59
N LEU A 397 4.94 -21.61 13.92
CA LEU A 397 6.24 -20.99 14.19
C LEU A 397 6.21 -19.47 13.93
N LEU A 398 5.67 -19.06 12.78
CA LEU A 398 5.56 -17.65 12.40
C LEU A 398 4.66 -16.88 13.37
N ALA A 399 3.49 -17.44 13.68
CA ALA A 399 2.55 -16.82 14.60
C ALA A 399 3.10 -16.73 16.03
N ALA A 400 3.91 -17.70 16.46
CA ALA A 400 4.60 -17.64 17.74
C ALA A 400 5.71 -16.59 17.76
N GLU A 401 6.47 -16.44 16.67
CA GLU A 401 7.53 -15.44 16.58
C GLU A 401 6.98 -14.01 16.55
N VAL A 402 5.81 -13.77 15.93
CA VAL A 402 5.10 -12.48 16.08
C VAL A 402 4.75 -12.22 17.55
N ARG A 403 4.06 -13.17 18.20
CA ARG A 403 3.58 -13.03 19.59
C ARG A 403 4.69 -12.88 20.62
N LYS A 404 5.91 -13.29 20.28
CA LYS A 404 7.11 -13.08 21.10
C LYS A 404 7.49 -11.61 21.22
N TYR A 405 7.27 -10.79 20.18
CA TYR A 405 7.63 -9.37 20.17
C TYR A 405 6.42 -8.44 20.37
N ASP A 406 5.22 -8.89 19.99
CA ASP A 406 3.97 -8.21 20.25
C ASP A 406 2.79 -9.20 20.33
N ASN A 407 2.16 -9.28 21.50
CA ASN A 407 0.96 -10.08 21.75
C ASN A 407 -0.31 -9.22 21.92
N THR A 408 -0.24 -7.92 21.61
CA THR A 408 -1.34 -6.96 21.73
C THR A 408 -2.15 -6.83 20.43
N ARG A 409 -1.66 -7.42 19.33
CA ARG A 409 -2.26 -7.40 17.99
C ARG A 409 -2.59 -8.80 17.50
N LEU A 410 -3.49 -8.86 16.52
CA LEU A 410 -4.03 -10.11 15.98
C LEU A 410 -3.09 -10.70 14.92
N VAL A 411 -2.97 -12.02 14.87
CA VAL A 411 -2.23 -12.74 13.82
C VAL A 411 -3.19 -13.31 12.78
N THR A 412 -2.85 -13.14 11.50
CA THR A 412 -3.68 -13.57 10.36
C THR A 412 -2.83 -14.15 9.22
N SER A 413 -3.48 -14.71 8.20
CA SER A 413 -2.86 -15.14 6.93
C SER A 413 -3.91 -15.15 5.84
N GLY A 414 -3.56 -14.78 4.61
CA GLY A 414 -4.44 -14.84 3.44
C GLY A 414 -4.50 -16.25 2.86
N ILE A 415 -5.66 -16.92 2.97
CA ILE A 415 -5.86 -18.30 2.50
C ILE A 415 -6.80 -18.30 1.29
N CYS A 416 -6.35 -18.85 0.16
CA CYS A 416 -7.13 -18.97 -1.07
C CYS A 416 -7.60 -20.40 -1.35
N GLY A 417 -8.50 -20.53 -2.33
CA GLY A 417 -9.01 -21.80 -2.86
C GLY A 417 -8.20 -22.40 -4.00
N MET A 418 -7.07 -21.81 -4.38
CA MET A 418 -6.21 -22.32 -5.45
C MET A 418 -5.38 -23.51 -4.93
N TRP A 419 -4.99 -24.43 -5.81
CA TRP A 419 -4.19 -25.59 -5.44
C TRP A 419 -3.21 -25.95 -6.56
N THR A 420 -2.03 -26.43 -6.19
CA THR A 420 -1.16 -27.15 -7.13
C THR A 420 -1.72 -28.55 -7.29
N TYR A 421 -1.77 -29.09 -8.50
CA TYR A 421 -2.25 -30.46 -8.73
C TYR A 421 -1.09 -31.36 -9.15
N PRO A 422 -1.14 -32.66 -8.84
CA PRO A 422 -0.21 -33.64 -9.42
C PRO A 422 -0.30 -33.64 -10.94
N GLU A 423 0.82 -33.90 -11.60
CA GLU A 423 0.86 -34.09 -13.05
C GLU A 423 0.14 -35.40 -13.45
N GLU A 424 -0.36 -35.45 -14.69
CA GLU A 424 -1.02 -36.66 -15.20
C GLU A 424 -0.10 -37.88 -15.15
N CYS A 425 1.19 -37.68 -15.38
CA CYS A 425 2.21 -38.74 -15.34
C CYS A 425 2.67 -39.11 -13.93
N ASP A 426 2.22 -38.41 -12.88
CA ASP A 426 2.62 -38.73 -11.52
C ASP A 426 2.12 -40.13 -11.13
N PRO A 427 2.96 -40.93 -10.41
CA PRO A 427 2.57 -42.22 -9.88
C PRO A 427 1.27 -42.15 -9.04
N GLU A 428 0.47 -43.22 -9.08
CA GLU A 428 -0.82 -43.25 -8.36
C GLU A 428 -0.63 -43.15 -6.84
N ASP A 429 0.41 -43.76 -6.29
CA ASP A 429 0.75 -43.65 -4.87
C ASP A 429 1.18 -42.22 -4.48
N TYR A 430 1.86 -41.49 -5.37
CA TYR A 430 2.12 -40.07 -5.18
C TYR A 430 0.84 -39.24 -5.16
N LYS A 431 -0.06 -39.48 -6.12
CA LYS A 431 -1.37 -38.83 -6.18
C LYS A 431 -2.17 -39.12 -4.91
N GLU A 432 -2.25 -40.37 -4.46
CA GLU A 432 -2.90 -40.75 -3.20
C GLU A 432 -2.34 -39.99 -2.00
N ILE A 433 -1.01 -39.86 -1.89
CA ILE A 433 -0.33 -39.09 -0.85
C ILE A 433 -0.67 -37.60 -0.96
N PHE A 434 -0.62 -37.02 -2.16
CA PHE A 434 -0.95 -35.62 -2.41
C PHE A 434 -2.41 -35.30 -2.04
N TYR A 435 -3.31 -36.20 -2.41
CA TYR A 435 -4.72 -36.05 -2.10
C TYR A 435 -5.00 -36.21 -0.60
N GLN A 436 -4.13 -36.87 0.17
CA GLN A 436 -4.32 -37.12 1.61
C GLN A 436 -5.74 -37.64 1.94
N GLY A 437 -6.33 -38.42 1.04
CA GLY A 437 -7.70 -38.95 1.17
C GLY A 437 -8.83 -37.96 0.81
N TYR A 438 -8.53 -36.78 0.26
CA TYR A 438 -9.50 -35.80 -0.23
C TYR A 438 -9.52 -35.77 -1.77
N PRO A 439 -10.45 -36.49 -2.43
CA PRO A 439 -10.49 -36.62 -3.88
C PRO A 439 -10.98 -35.35 -4.61
N ASP A 440 -11.54 -34.39 -3.87
CA ASP A 440 -12.15 -33.16 -4.33
C ASP A 440 -11.26 -31.95 -3.99
N ILE A 441 -10.10 -31.87 -4.65
CA ILE A 441 -9.38 -30.60 -4.72
C ILE A 441 -10.18 -29.70 -5.67
N GLY A 442 -11.03 -28.84 -5.10
CA GLY A 442 -11.82 -27.86 -5.84
C GLY A 442 -11.38 -26.44 -5.52
N GLU A 443 -11.86 -25.46 -6.28
CA GLU A 443 -11.49 -24.02 -6.23
C GLU A 443 -11.93 -23.29 -4.93
N GLY A 444 -11.97 -23.98 -3.78
CA GLY A 444 -12.40 -23.43 -2.50
C GLY A 444 -13.93 -23.31 -2.32
N GLY A 445 -14.72 -23.85 -3.23
CA GLY A 445 -16.20 -23.86 -3.13
C GLY A 445 -16.73 -24.60 -1.89
N ILE A 446 -17.97 -24.30 -1.47
CA ILE A 446 -18.57 -24.84 -0.23
C ILE A 446 -18.54 -26.38 -0.19
N GLU A 447 -18.87 -27.04 -1.29
CA GLU A 447 -18.95 -28.50 -1.42
C GLU A 447 -17.58 -29.17 -1.65
N THR A 448 -16.52 -28.64 -1.03
CA THR A 448 -15.15 -29.16 -1.17
C THR A 448 -14.49 -29.46 0.17
N SER A 449 -13.44 -30.29 0.14
CA SER A 449 -12.54 -30.58 1.26
C SER A 449 -11.64 -29.42 1.70
N TRP A 450 -11.77 -28.22 1.10
CA TRP A 450 -10.93 -27.05 1.39
C TRP A 450 -10.80 -26.75 2.89
N HIS A 451 -11.93 -26.75 3.62
CA HIS A 451 -11.93 -26.44 5.06
C HIS A 451 -11.13 -27.46 5.88
N LYS A 452 -11.18 -28.75 5.51
CA LYS A 452 -10.45 -29.82 6.21
C LYS A 452 -8.95 -29.76 5.94
N ARG A 453 -8.56 -29.46 4.71
CA ARG A 453 -7.15 -29.34 4.31
C ARG A 453 -6.45 -28.16 4.97
N THR A 454 -7.15 -27.03 5.05
CA THR A 454 -6.58 -25.78 5.56
C THR A 454 -6.71 -25.64 7.08
N GLU A 455 -7.51 -26.48 7.75
CA GLU A 455 -7.82 -26.35 9.17
C GLU A 455 -6.55 -26.23 10.04
N ASP A 456 -5.58 -27.12 9.84
CA ASP A 456 -4.36 -27.14 10.66
C ASP A 456 -3.49 -25.90 10.46
N VAL A 457 -3.44 -25.36 9.23
CA VAL A 457 -2.70 -24.12 8.93
C VAL A 457 -3.35 -22.89 9.58
N MET A 458 -4.67 -22.93 9.80
CA MET A 458 -5.45 -21.83 10.36
C MET A 458 -5.46 -21.80 11.89
N LYS A 459 -5.21 -22.95 12.56
CA LYS A 459 -5.24 -23.06 14.03
C LYS A 459 -4.47 -21.99 14.82
N PRO A 460 -3.27 -21.53 14.41
CA PRO A 460 -2.52 -20.55 15.18
C PRO A 460 -2.93 -19.09 14.91
N LEU A 461 -3.91 -18.85 14.02
CA LEU A 461 -4.35 -17.51 13.61
C LEU A 461 -5.50 -17.01 14.51
N ASP A 462 -5.49 -15.72 14.83
CA ASP A 462 -6.56 -15.05 15.58
C ASP A 462 -7.71 -14.64 14.64
N ILE A 463 -7.37 -14.27 13.40
CA ILE A 463 -8.31 -14.00 12.30
C ILE A 463 -7.87 -14.83 11.09
N VAL A 464 -8.81 -15.42 10.36
CA VAL A 464 -8.50 -16.12 9.10
C VAL A 464 -8.85 -15.25 7.90
N GLY A 465 -7.84 -14.97 7.06
CA GLY A 465 -7.97 -14.30 5.76
C GLY A 465 -8.54 -15.21 4.70
N TYR A 466 -9.65 -14.81 4.08
CA TYR A 466 -10.30 -15.56 3.00
C TYR A 466 -10.10 -14.79 1.69
N ASN A 467 -9.21 -15.26 0.83
CA ASN A 467 -8.99 -14.68 -0.50
C ASN A 467 -10.02 -15.24 -1.47
N TYR A 468 -10.97 -14.40 -1.91
CA TYR A 468 -12.00 -14.70 -2.91
C TYR A 468 -13.05 -15.76 -2.48
N LEU A 469 -13.19 -15.98 -1.17
CA LEU A 469 -14.02 -17.06 -0.60
C LEU A 469 -15.27 -16.56 0.15
N TYR A 470 -15.84 -15.41 -0.22
CA TYR A 470 -16.96 -14.82 0.53
C TYR A 470 -18.18 -15.74 0.66
N LYS A 471 -18.41 -16.61 -0.34
CA LYS A 471 -19.50 -17.60 -0.32
C LYS A 471 -19.37 -18.59 0.85
N ARG A 472 -18.18 -18.75 1.43
CA ARG A 472 -17.94 -19.64 2.56
C ARG A 472 -18.29 -19.04 3.93
N TYR A 473 -18.46 -17.73 4.04
CA TYR A 473 -18.55 -17.04 5.34
C TYR A 473 -19.61 -17.65 6.27
N GLU A 474 -20.83 -17.85 5.78
CA GLU A 474 -21.92 -18.44 6.58
C GLU A 474 -21.70 -19.95 6.81
N HIS A 475 -21.23 -20.66 5.78
CA HIS A 475 -21.01 -22.10 5.83
C HIS A 475 -19.93 -22.48 6.86
N ASP A 476 -18.76 -21.85 6.79
CA ASP A 476 -17.64 -22.17 7.68
C ASP A 476 -17.90 -21.70 9.12
N HIS A 477 -18.76 -20.72 9.36
CA HIS A 477 -19.19 -20.35 10.72
C HIS A 477 -19.96 -21.48 11.42
N LYS A 478 -20.77 -22.24 10.67
CA LYS A 478 -21.49 -23.40 11.23
C LYS A 478 -20.52 -24.51 11.66
N LEU A 479 -19.38 -24.62 10.99
CA LEU A 479 -18.34 -25.60 11.30
C LEU A 479 -17.38 -25.09 12.39
N TYR A 480 -17.07 -23.80 12.38
CA TYR A 480 -16.09 -23.14 13.24
C TYR A 480 -16.71 -21.87 13.86
N PRO A 481 -17.60 -21.99 14.86
CA PRO A 481 -18.39 -20.87 15.38
C PRO A 481 -17.59 -19.78 16.07
N ASP A 482 -16.37 -20.08 16.52
CA ASP A 482 -15.47 -19.10 17.15
C ASP A 482 -14.46 -18.48 16.16
N ARG A 483 -14.50 -18.85 14.88
CA ARG A 483 -13.59 -18.32 13.85
C ARG A 483 -13.98 -16.90 13.48
N VAL A 484 -13.03 -15.98 13.61
CA VAL A 484 -13.12 -14.63 13.05
C VAL A 484 -12.60 -14.66 11.61
N ILE A 485 -13.34 -14.03 10.70
CA ILE A 485 -13.06 -14.04 9.26
C ILE A 485 -12.99 -12.60 8.74
N TRP A 486 -12.21 -12.36 7.70
CA TRP A 486 -12.38 -11.23 6.80
C TRP A 486 -12.04 -11.67 5.36
N GLY A 487 -12.57 -10.95 4.38
CA GLY A 487 -12.12 -11.08 2.99
C GLY A 487 -10.77 -10.41 2.85
N SER A 488 -9.66 -11.14 2.91
CA SER A 488 -8.32 -10.56 2.80
C SER A 488 -7.92 -10.18 1.38
N GLU A 489 -8.61 -10.76 0.38
CA GLU A 489 -8.65 -10.32 -1.02
C GLU A 489 -10.05 -10.58 -1.58
N THR A 490 -10.64 -9.62 -2.28
CA THR A 490 -11.97 -9.76 -2.91
C THR A 490 -11.98 -9.14 -4.30
N HIS A 491 -12.88 -9.64 -5.16
CA HIS A 491 -13.06 -9.11 -6.51
C HIS A 491 -13.92 -7.85 -6.49
N ALA A 492 -13.59 -6.88 -7.35
CA ALA A 492 -14.43 -5.69 -7.54
C ALA A 492 -15.85 -6.07 -7.99
N LEU A 493 -16.01 -6.99 -8.95
CA LEU A 493 -17.32 -7.38 -9.49
C LEU A 493 -18.25 -8.07 -8.50
N ASP A 494 -17.69 -8.87 -7.61
CA ASP A 494 -18.47 -9.58 -6.58
C ASP A 494 -18.77 -8.70 -5.36
N PHE A 495 -18.26 -7.46 -5.32
CA PHE A 495 -18.20 -6.65 -4.11
C PHE A 495 -19.56 -6.41 -3.46
N TYR A 496 -20.64 -6.19 -4.23
CA TYR A 496 -21.96 -6.02 -3.62
C TYR A 496 -22.37 -7.24 -2.80
N ASP A 497 -22.15 -8.44 -3.35
CA ASP A 497 -22.51 -9.69 -2.68
C ASP A 497 -21.54 -10.01 -1.54
N SER A 498 -20.23 -9.76 -1.71
CA SER A 498 -19.24 -9.97 -0.65
C SER A 498 -19.47 -9.01 0.53
N TRP A 499 -19.72 -7.73 0.26
CA TRP A 499 -19.99 -6.75 1.30
C TRP A 499 -21.32 -7.01 2.00
N LYS A 500 -22.35 -7.41 1.26
CA LYS A 500 -23.60 -7.87 1.87
C LYS A 500 -23.35 -9.04 2.83
N ALA A 501 -22.55 -10.03 2.41
CA ALA A 501 -22.18 -11.14 3.28
C ALA A 501 -21.40 -10.69 4.53
N VAL A 502 -20.53 -9.67 4.42
CA VAL A 502 -19.85 -9.06 5.58
C VAL A 502 -20.84 -8.42 6.56
N LEU A 503 -21.86 -7.73 6.06
CA LEU A 503 -22.87 -7.07 6.89
C LEU A 503 -23.83 -8.06 7.57
N GLU A 504 -24.14 -9.17 6.92
CA GLU A 504 -25.06 -10.20 7.44
C GLU A 504 -24.40 -11.15 8.46
N ASN A 505 -23.07 -11.10 8.62
CA ASN A 505 -22.30 -12.02 9.45
C ASN A 505 -21.38 -11.27 10.42
N ASP A 506 -21.68 -11.32 11.72
CA ASP A 506 -20.90 -10.60 12.75
C ASP A 506 -19.46 -11.11 12.87
N HIS A 507 -19.23 -12.42 12.66
CA HIS A 507 -17.90 -13.02 12.65
C HIS A 507 -17.05 -12.63 11.43
N VAL A 508 -17.63 -11.99 10.42
CA VAL A 508 -16.92 -11.43 9.26
C VAL A 508 -16.66 -9.94 9.51
N ILE A 509 -15.42 -9.59 9.83
CA ILE A 509 -15.09 -8.25 10.33
C ILE A 509 -14.82 -7.23 9.22
N GLY A 510 -14.61 -7.66 7.98
CA GLY A 510 -14.37 -6.73 6.87
C GLY A 510 -14.00 -7.41 5.56
N ASP A 511 -13.62 -6.59 4.59
CA ASP A 511 -13.35 -6.93 3.19
C ASP A 511 -12.22 -6.04 2.64
N PHE A 512 -11.28 -6.64 1.92
CA PHE A 512 -10.14 -5.96 1.30
C PHE A 512 -10.13 -6.21 -0.21
N THR A 513 -10.54 -5.22 -0.99
CA THR A 513 -10.56 -5.34 -2.45
C THR A 513 -9.16 -5.50 -3.04
N TRP A 514 -9.04 -6.36 -4.06
CA TRP A 514 -7.86 -6.46 -4.91
C TRP A 514 -8.09 -5.65 -6.20
N THR A 515 -7.56 -4.43 -6.34
CA THR A 515 -6.77 -3.63 -5.38
C THR A 515 -7.41 -2.27 -5.12
N ALA A 516 -6.95 -1.56 -4.07
CA ALA A 516 -7.43 -0.20 -3.76
C ALA A 516 -6.82 0.85 -4.70
N TYR A 517 -5.59 0.59 -5.14
CA TYR A 517 -4.79 1.46 -6.00
C TYR A 517 -4.10 0.57 -7.03
N ASP A 518 -4.10 0.96 -8.30
CA ASP A 518 -3.37 0.26 -9.35
C ASP A 518 -1.88 0.20 -9.02
N ASN A 519 -1.24 -0.87 -9.46
CA ASN A 519 0.19 -1.10 -9.26
C ASN A 519 0.86 -1.46 -10.59
N LEU A 520 2.17 -1.24 -10.64
CA LEU A 520 3.00 -1.73 -11.72
C LEU A 520 3.22 -3.24 -11.56
N GLY A 521 3.40 -3.93 -12.70
CA GLY A 521 3.45 -5.39 -12.71
C GLY A 521 2.08 -6.05 -12.65
N GLU A 522 2.06 -7.37 -12.48
CA GLU A 522 0.86 -8.22 -12.64
C GLU A 522 0.01 -7.81 -13.84
N VAL A 523 0.69 -7.58 -14.97
CA VAL A 523 0.11 -6.71 -16.00
C VAL A 523 -1.18 -7.26 -16.59
N GLY A 524 -2.19 -6.40 -16.68
CA GLY A 524 -3.49 -6.73 -17.24
C GLY A 524 -4.28 -7.78 -16.46
N THR A 525 -3.99 -8.00 -15.18
CA THR A 525 -4.82 -8.85 -14.31
C THR A 525 -6.24 -8.33 -14.15
N GLY A 526 -6.50 -7.03 -14.31
CA GLY A 526 -7.83 -6.41 -14.36
C GLY A 526 -8.36 -6.12 -15.77
N ARG A 527 -7.74 -6.71 -16.82
CA ARG A 527 -8.14 -6.45 -18.21
C ARG A 527 -9.47 -7.10 -18.56
N SER A 528 -10.18 -6.44 -19.46
CA SER A 528 -11.40 -6.93 -20.10
C SER A 528 -11.32 -6.79 -21.63
N CYS A 529 -12.22 -7.46 -22.33
CA CYS A 529 -12.39 -7.33 -23.77
C CYS A 529 -13.85 -7.55 -24.19
N TRP A 530 -14.23 -6.87 -25.26
CA TRP A 530 -15.48 -7.10 -25.97
C TRP A 530 -15.39 -8.36 -26.83
N GLU A 531 -16.52 -9.02 -27.07
CA GLU A 531 -16.60 -10.30 -27.80
C GLU A 531 -15.90 -10.25 -29.16
N ARG A 532 -15.99 -9.11 -29.86
CA ARG A 532 -15.32 -8.88 -31.14
C ARG A 532 -13.79 -8.93 -31.07
N ASP A 533 -13.22 -8.59 -29.92
CA ASP A 533 -11.77 -8.54 -29.68
C ASP A 533 -11.25 -9.86 -29.09
N GLY A 534 -12.17 -10.78 -28.77
CA GLY A 534 -11.89 -12.12 -28.30
C GLY A 534 -12.55 -12.41 -26.96
N LYS A 535 -11.98 -13.37 -26.24
CA LYS A 535 -12.46 -13.81 -24.94
C LYS A 535 -11.30 -14.00 -23.99
N ILE A 536 -11.40 -13.43 -22.80
CA ILE A 536 -10.48 -13.67 -21.69
C ILE A 536 -11.11 -14.70 -20.75
N THR A 537 -10.33 -15.68 -20.31
CA THR A 537 -10.78 -16.70 -19.36
C THR A 537 -9.73 -16.92 -18.27
N GLY A 538 -10.17 -16.97 -17.02
CA GLY A 538 -9.32 -17.31 -15.88
C GLY A 538 -8.26 -16.25 -15.53
N ILE A 539 -7.23 -16.70 -14.82
CA ILE A 539 -6.07 -15.88 -14.44
C ILE A 539 -5.16 -15.76 -15.66
N SER A 540 -4.79 -14.53 -16.04
CA SER A 540 -3.93 -14.31 -17.20
C SER A 540 -3.14 -13.02 -17.08
N ILE A 541 -1.92 -13.03 -17.58
CA ILE A 541 -1.02 -11.87 -17.67
C ILE A 541 -1.03 -11.35 -19.10
N ALA A 542 -0.98 -10.03 -19.26
CA ALA A 542 -0.93 -9.37 -20.55
C ALA A 542 0.47 -9.31 -21.15
N GLU A 543 0.51 -9.33 -22.49
CA GLU A 543 1.75 -9.18 -23.22
C GLU A 543 2.21 -7.70 -23.19
N TYR A 544 3.49 -7.51 -23.43
CA TYR A 544 4.05 -6.18 -23.67
C TYR A 544 3.26 -5.46 -24.80
N PRO A 545 2.93 -4.16 -24.69
CA PRO A 545 3.50 -3.17 -23.78
C PRO A 545 2.67 -2.89 -22.52
N TRP A 546 1.83 -3.82 -22.04
CA TRP A 546 1.15 -3.61 -20.76
C TRP A 546 2.14 -3.37 -19.61
N ARG A 547 1.75 -2.57 -18.61
CA ARG A 547 2.65 -2.13 -17.52
C ARG A 547 2.05 -2.15 -16.11
N SER A 548 0.72 -2.11 -16.00
CA SER A 548 0.01 -2.17 -14.72
C SER A 548 -1.07 -3.25 -14.72
N CYS A 549 -1.56 -3.57 -13.53
CA CYS A 549 -2.62 -4.54 -13.30
C CYS A 549 -3.98 -4.10 -13.88
N TYR A 550 -4.33 -2.82 -13.78
CA TYR A 550 -5.61 -2.23 -14.22
C TYR A 550 -6.85 -2.74 -13.47
N GLN A 551 -6.71 -3.04 -12.17
CA GLN A 551 -7.77 -3.57 -11.30
C GLN A 551 -8.12 -2.64 -10.12
N GLY A 552 -7.31 -1.61 -9.90
CA GLY A 552 -7.43 -0.68 -8.78
C GLY A 552 -8.71 0.15 -8.81
N ASP A 553 -9.24 0.44 -7.63
CA ASP A 553 -10.25 1.48 -7.44
C ASP A 553 -9.74 2.86 -7.88
N LEU A 554 -8.45 3.13 -7.71
CA LEU A 554 -7.73 4.27 -8.27
C LEU A 554 -6.72 3.80 -9.32
N ASP A 555 -6.54 4.57 -10.39
CA ASP A 555 -5.48 4.32 -11.38
C ASP A 555 -4.09 4.71 -10.85
N LEU A 556 -3.03 4.45 -11.62
CA LEU A 556 -1.65 4.81 -11.25
C LEU A 556 -1.46 6.31 -10.94
N CYS A 557 -2.27 7.19 -11.54
CA CYS A 557 -2.23 8.63 -11.30
C CYS A 557 -3.04 9.04 -10.04
N GLY A 558 -3.82 8.14 -9.47
CA GLY A 558 -4.70 8.39 -8.33
C GLY A 558 -6.07 8.92 -8.72
N TYR A 559 -6.43 8.88 -10.00
CA TYR A 559 -7.79 9.16 -10.44
C TYR A 559 -8.69 7.96 -10.12
N ARG A 560 -9.87 8.23 -9.57
CA ARG A 560 -10.86 7.20 -9.26
C ARG A 560 -11.41 6.59 -10.55
N ARG A 561 -11.44 5.25 -10.59
CA ARG A 561 -12.07 4.44 -11.63
C ARG A 561 -13.52 4.10 -11.27
N PRO A 562 -14.35 3.63 -12.22
CA PRO A 562 -15.77 3.40 -11.98
C PRO A 562 -16.07 2.53 -10.75
N GLN A 563 -15.31 1.45 -10.52
CA GLN A 563 -15.51 0.59 -9.35
C GLN A 563 -15.35 1.31 -8.00
N SER A 564 -14.55 2.38 -7.93
CA SER A 564 -14.40 3.17 -6.70
C SER A 564 -15.67 3.93 -6.35
N TYR A 565 -16.37 4.49 -7.35
CA TYR A 565 -17.64 5.19 -7.13
C TYR A 565 -18.76 4.23 -6.76
N PHE A 566 -18.76 3.04 -7.37
CA PHE A 566 -19.65 1.95 -6.99
C PHE A 566 -19.44 1.55 -5.53
N ARG A 567 -18.18 1.36 -5.13
CA ARG A 567 -17.82 0.97 -3.77
C ARG A 567 -18.22 2.02 -2.74
N GLU A 568 -17.92 3.29 -3.01
CA GLU A 568 -18.31 4.41 -2.15
C GLU A 568 -19.83 4.47 -1.94
N ALA A 569 -20.62 4.30 -3.01
CA ALA A 569 -22.08 4.29 -2.91
C ALA A 569 -22.59 3.16 -1.99
N VAL A 570 -22.03 1.95 -2.10
CA VAL A 570 -22.43 0.80 -1.29
C VAL A 570 -21.91 0.88 0.16
N TRP A 571 -20.70 1.42 0.38
CA TRP A 571 -20.10 1.52 1.70
C TRP A 571 -20.62 2.69 2.53
N ILE A 572 -20.72 3.87 1.92
CA ILE A 572 -21.03 5.12 2.61
C ILE A 572 -22.53 5.39 2.54
N GLY A 573 -23.14 5.12 1.37
CA GLY A 573 -24.51 5.52 1.09
C GLY A 573 -24.69 7.04 1.04
N ASN A 574 -25.88 7.48 0.64
CA ASN A 574 -26.26 8.89 0.50
C ASN A 574 -25.24 9.69 -0.34
N THR A 575 -24.64 9.05 -1.34
CA THR A 575 -23.69 9.70 -2.26
C THR A 575 -24.43 10.26 -3.48
N GLN A 576 -23.82 11.21 -4.19
CA GLN A 576 -24.38 11.66 -5.47
C GLN A 576 -24.34 10.51 -6.49
N PRO A 577 -25.42 10.29 -7.26
CA PRO A 577 -25.43 9.26 -8.31
C PRO A 577 -24.32 9.52 -9.32
N ARG A 578 -23.61 8.47 -9.76
CA ARG A 578 -22.53 8.59 -10.76
C ARG A 578 -22.92 7.90 -12.05
N ILE A 579 -22.92 8.66 -13.14
CA ILE A 579 -23.30 8.19 -14.47
C ILE A 579 -22.06 7.63 -15.18
N PHE A 580 -22.20 6.44 -15.74
CA PHE A 580 -21.25 5.82 -16.65
C PHE A 580 -21.97 5.29 -17.89
N THR A 581 -21.25 5.15 -19.00
CA THR A 581 -21.80 4.72 -20.27
C THR A 581 -20.94 3.65 -20.91
N VAL A 582 -21.57 2.62 -21.48
CA VAL A 582 -20.90 1.74 -22.43
C VAL A 582 -20.75 2.49 -23.75
N HIS A 583 -19.56 2.45 -24.37
CA HIS A 583 -19.36 3.13 -25.65
C HIS A 583 -20.33 2.55 -26.72
N PRO A 584 -21.05 3.38 -27.50
CA PRO A 584 -22.11 2.92 -28.41
C PRO A 584 -21.66 1.96 -29.51
N GLU A 585 -20.35 1.83 -29.75
CA GLU A 585 -19.83 0.84 -30.70
C GLU A 585 -19.92 -0.61 -30.22
N HIS A 586 -20.08 -0.79 -28.90
CA HIS A 586 -20.18 -2.06 -28.21
C HIS A 586 -21.61 -2.35 -27.71
N TYR A 587 -22.59 -1.54 -28.13
CA TYR A 587 -23.98 -1.72 -27.72
C TYR A 587 -24.49 -3.12 -28.12
N GLY A 588 -24.90 -3.90 -27.12
CA GLY A 588 -25.41 -5.27 -27.28
C GLY A 588 -24.33 -6.33 -27.52
N GLU A 589 -23.04 -5.99 -27.41
CA GLU A 589 -21.94 -6.97 -27.54
C GLU A 589 -21.70 -7.73 -26.23
N GLY A 590 -21.26 -8.98 -26.35
CA GLY A 590 -20.76 -9.73 -25.20
C GLY A 590 -19.49 -9.11 -24.62
N PHE A 591 -19.29 -9.29 -23.31
CA PHE A 591 -18.15 -8.77 -22.57
C PHE A 591 -17.51 -9.87 -21.73
N SER A 592 -16.18 -9.89 -21.65
CA SER A 592 -15.43 -10.85 -20.84
C SER A 592 -14.20 -10.22 -20.21
N GLY A 593 -13.68 -10.81 -19.15
CA GLY A 593 -12.47 -10.38 -18.47
C GLY A 593 -11.97 -11.43 -17.49
N THR A 594 -10.87 -11.13 -16.82
CA THR A 594 -10.32 -11.93 -15.71
C THR A 594 -11.24 -11.88 -14.47
N GLY A 595 -10.89 -12.52 -13.35
CA GLY A 595 -11.66 -12.38 -12.10
C GLY A 595 -11.69 -10.94 -11.53
N TRP A 596 -10.70 -10.11 -11.87
CA TRP A 596 -10.48 -8.78 -11.27
C TRP A 596 -10.85 -7.61 -12.18
N HIS A 597 -11.40 -7.86 -13.36
CA HIS A 597 -11.83 -6.78 -14.25
C HIS A 597 -12.99 -6.00 -13.65
N TRP A 598 -13.22 -4.79 -14.18
CA TRP A 598 -14.48 -4.06 -14.05
C TRP A 598 -15.10 -3.87 -15.43
N TYR A 599 -16.36 -3.48 -15.47
CA TYR A 599 -17.03 -3.13 -16.72
C TYR A 599 -16.27 -2.03 -17.47
N ASP A 600 -16.15 -2.16 -18.79
CA ASP A 600 -15.56 -1.14 -19.66
C ASP A 600 -16.58 -0.02 -19.91
N VAL A 601 -16.60 0.95 -19.00
CA VAL A 601 -17.55 2.06 -18.99
C VAL A 601 -16.82 3.40 -18.82
N LEU A 602 -17.41 4.44 -19.39
CA LEU A 602 -16.83 5.78 -19.48
C LEU A 602 -17.67 6.78 -18.67
N ASP A 603 -17.03 7.76 -18.04
CA ASP A 603 -17.68 8.95 -17.47
C ASP A 603 -17.87 10.04 -18.56
N SER A 604 -18.50 9.68 -19.68
CA SER A 604 -18.64 10.54 -20.88
C SER A 604 -20.02 10.47 -21.54
N TRP A 605 -20.53 11.63 -22.00
CA TRP A 605 -21.65 11.72 -22.96
C TRP A 605 -21.21 12.38 -24.28
N THR A 606 -19.99 12.03 -24.71
CA THR A 606 -19.35 12.57 -25.92
C THR A 606 -18.90 11.42 -26.82
N PHE A 607 -19.58 11.26 -27.94
CA PHE A 607 -19.28 10.28 -28.98
C PHE A 607 -19.33 10.92 -30.37
N ASP A 608 -18.66 10.29 -31.34
CA ASP A 608 -18.67 10.71 -32.75
C ASP A 608 -20.09 10.88 -33.31
N ASP A 609 -20.25 11.80 -34.27
CA ASP A 609 -21.52 12.09 -34.96
C ASP A 609 -22.17 10.84 -35.59
N LYS A 610 -21.37 9.84 -35.97
CA LYS A 610 -21.85 8.56 -36.53
C LYS A 610 -22.69 7.74 -35.54
N TYR A 611 -22.59 8.03 -34.24
CA TYR A 611 -23.37 7.35 -33.20
C TYR A 611 -24.68 8.07 -32.86
N VAL A 612 -24.97 9.24 -33.43
CA VAL A 612 -26.25 9.93 -33.17
C VAL A 612 -27.43 9.01 -33.54
N GLY A 613 -28.36 8.84 -32.61
CA GLY A 613 -29.51 7.93 -32.70
C GLY A 613 -29.19 6.45 -32.43
N LYS A 614 -27.93 6.09 -32.17
CA LYS A 614 -27.56 4.75 -31.69
C LYS A 614 -27.83 4.66 -30.18
N MET A 615 -28.22 3.48 -29.72
CA MET A 615 -28.43 3.25 -28.29
C MET A 615 -27.09 3.23 -27.55
N VAL A 616 -27.11 3.81 -26.35
CA VAL A 616 -26.03 3.79 -25.37
C VAL A 616 -26.61 3.18 -24.10
N GLU A 617 -25.97 2.15 -23.57
CA GLU A 617 -26.30 1.64 -22.24
C GLU A 617 -25.76 2.63 -21.20
N VAL A 618 -26.66 3.22 -20.41
CA VAL A 618 -26.32 4.14 -19.33
C VAL A 618 -26.44 3.41 -18.00
N GLN A 619 -25.37 3.41 -17.21
CA GLN A 619 -25.32 2.87 -15.86
C GLN A 619 -25.21 4.00 -14.84
N VAL A 620 -25.91 3.87 -13.71
CA VAL A 620 -25.85 4.81 -12.60
C VAL A 620 -25.51 4.07 -11.32
N TYR A 621 -24.36 4.40 -10.74
CA TYR A 621 -23.92 3.83 -9.47
C TYR A 621 -24.47 4.67 -8.32
N THR A 622 -25.27 4.05 -7.44
CA THR A 622 -26.00 4.73 -6.36
C THR A 622 -26.53 3.75 -5.31
N ASP A 623 -26.82 4.25 -4.10
CA ASP A 623 -27.55 3.54 -3.05
C ASP A 623 -29.06 3.86 -3.02
N ALA A 624 -29.55 4.62 -3.99
CA ALA A 624 -30.97 4.94 -4.16
C ALA A 624 -31.78 3.75 -4.70
N ASP A 625 -33.10 3.77 -4.52
CA ASP A 625 -34.00 2.69 -4.96
C ASP A 625 -34.37 2.77 -6.44
N GLU A 626 -34.53 3.99 -6.97
CA GLU A 626 -34.94 4.27 -8.35
C GLU A 626 -34.20 5.49 -8.88
N VAL A 627 -33.90 5.48 -10.19
CA VAL A 627 -33.31 6.60 -10.91
C VAL A 627 -34.18 6.98 -12.10
N VAL A 628 -34.42 8.27 -12.27
CA VAL A 628 -35.11 8.86 -13.43
C VAL A 628 -34.08 9.51 -14.35
N PHE A 629 -34.15 9.19 -15.64
CA PHE A 629 -33.17 9.61 -16.64
C PHE A 629 -33.77 10.68 -17.55
N PHE A 630 -32.96 11.68 -17.89
CA PHE A 630 -33.34 12.78 -18.75
C PHE A 630 -32.28 13.01 -19.83
N LEU A 631 -32.72 13.22 -21.07
CA LEU A 631 -31.88 13.67 -22.18
C LEU A 631 -32.40 15.01 -22.67
N ASN A 632 -31.55 16.05 -22.64
CA ASN A 632 -31.92 17.40 -23.06
C ASN A 632 -33.19 17.94 -22.36
N GLY A 633 -33.39 17.54 -21.10
CA GLY A 633 -34.54 17.91 -20.27
C GLY A 633 -35.81 17.06 -20.49
N GLN A 634 -35.80 16.12 -21.44
CA GLN A 634 -36.90 15.17 -21.65
C GLN A 634 -36.69 13.91 -20.82
N GLU A 635 -37.70 13.49 -20.05
CA GLU A 635 -37.67 12.20 -19.34
C GLU A 635 -37.62 11.04 -20.35
N MET A 636 -36.57 10.23 -20.24
CA MET A 636 -36.34 9.05 -21.09
C MET A 636 -36.90 7.78 -20.45
N GLY A 637 -36.95 7.73 -19.14
CA GLY A 637 -37.50 6.59 -18.40
C GLY A 637 -37.01 6.53 -16.96
N ARG A 638 -37.43 5.45 -16.29
CA ARG A 638 -37.10 5.15 -14.90
C ARG A 638 -36.51 3.75 -14.81
N SER A 639 -35.54 3.57 -13.93
CA SER A 639 -34.94 2.26 -13.67
C SER A 639 -34.77 2.05 -12.18
N ARG A 640 -35.10 0.84 -11.71
CA ARG A 640 -34.84 0.42 -10.34
C ARG A 640 -33.38 0.03 -10.20
N THR A 641 -32.78 0.37 -9.08
CA THR A 641 -31.41 -0.03 -8.76
C THR A 641 -31.37 -1.52 -8.45
N VAL A 642 -30.52 -2.26 -9.15
CA VAL A 642 -30.22 -3.67 -8.90
C VAL A 642 -28.77 -3.78 -8.48
N LYS A 643 -28.53 -4.25 -7.25
CA LYS A 643 -27.18 -4.38 -6.67
C LYS A 643 -26.33 -3.09 -6.77
N GLY A 644 -26.93 -1.94 -6.53
CA GLY A 644 -26.25 -0.64 -6.57
C GLY A 644 -26.08 -0.02 -7.97
N ILE A 645 -26.64 -0.62 -9.01
CA ILE A 645 -26.60 -0.12 -10.39
C ILE A 645 -28.01 0.02 -10.95
N ALA A 646 -28.37 1.22 -11.42
CA ALA A 646 -29.57 1.44 -12.23
C ALA A 646 -29.17 1.61 -13.70
N THR A 647 -29.85 0.93 -14.62
CA THR A 647 -29.47 0.90 -16.04
C THR A 647 -30.63 1.32 -16.94
N LEU A 648 -30.35 2.11 -17.99
CA LEU A 648 -31.31 2.45 -19.05
C LEU A 648 -30.60 2.63 -20.40
N ASP A 649 -31.17 2.06 -21.47
CA ASP A 649 -30.70 2.31 -22.83
C ASP A 649 -31.29 3.62 -23.36
N ILE A 650 -30.42 4.55 -23.78
CA ILE A 650 -30.82 5.87 -24.24
C ILE A 650 -30.22 6.12 -25.64
N PRO A 651 -31.01 6.57 -26.63
CA PRO A 651 -30.47 6.96 -27.93
C PRO A 651 -29.56 8.18 -27.76
N TYR A 652 -28.33 8.09 -28.27
CA TYR A 652 -27.38 9.19 -28.19
C TYR A 652 -27.86 10.39 -29.01
N GLU A 653 -28.04 11.51 -28.32
CA GLU A 653 -28.15 12.84 -28.90
C GLU A 653 -27.15 13.74 -28.17
N LYS A 654 -26.53 14.66 -28.91
CA LYS A 654 -25.64 15.65 -28.31
C LYS A 654 -26.43 16.54 -27.34
N GLY A 655 -25.79 16.90 -26.24
CA GLY A 655 -26.36 17.79 -25.22
C GLY A 655 -26.08 17.25 -23.84
N THR A 656 -27.10 17.15 -22.99
CA THR A 656 -26.95 16.80 -21.57
C THR A 656 -27.78 15.58 -21.21
N LEU A 657 -27.10 14.53 -20.76
CA LEU A 657 -27.67 13.41 -20.03
C LEU A 657 -27.67 13.75 -18.54
N SER A 658 -28.82 13.66 -17.88
CA SER A 658 -28.92 13.92 -16.45
C SER A 658 -29.81 12.88 -15.76
N VAL A 659 -29.61 12.70 -14.47
CA VAL A 659 -30.35 11.74 -13.66
C VAL A 659 -30.77 12.36 -12.34
N ILE A 660 -31.91 11.90 -11.81
CA ILE A 660 -32.38 12.20 -10.46
C ILE A 660 -32.62 10.87 -9.75
N ALA A 661 -32.00 10.71 -8.58
CA ALA A 661 -32.08 9.51 -7.76
C ALA A 661 -33.10 9.68 -6.64
N PHE A 662 -33.87 8.62 -6.36
CA PHE A 662 -34.91 8.59 -5.35
C PHE A 662 -34.69 7.43 -4.37
N LYS A 663 -34.74 7.74 -3.07
CA LYS A 663 -34.68 6.77 -1.97
C LYS A 663 -35.90 6.96 -1.09
N ASP A 664 -36.64 5.88 -0.82
CA ASP A 664 -37.94 5.91 -0.14
C ASP A 664 -38.94 6.90 -0.79
N GLY A 665 -38.86 7.08 -2.10
CA GLY A 665 -39.68 8.02 -2.86
C GLY A 665 -39.30 9.50 -2.73
N VAL A 666 -38.21 9.82 -2.03
CA VAL A 666 -37.67 11.18 -1.86
C VAL A 666 -36.43 11.36 -2.71
N GLU A 667 -36.33 12.49 -3.40
CA GLU A 667 -35.12 12.87 -4.14
C GLU A 667 -33.91 12.95 -3.19
N CYS A 668 -32.86 12.19 -3.50
CA CYS A 668 -31.65 12.11 -2.68
C CYS A 668 -30.37 12.57 -3.41
N GLY A 669 -30.42 12.76 -4.73
CA GLY A 669 -29.27 13.24 -5.49
C GLY A 669 -29.55 13.41 -6.98
N SER A 670 -28.67 14.13 -7.66
CA SER A 670 -28.72 14.32 -9.10
C SER A 670 -27.31 14.42 -9.70
N SER A 671 -27.19 14.13 -10.99
CA SER A 671 -25.91 14.17 -11.69
C SER A 671 -26.12 14.35 -13.18
N SER A 672 -25.09 14.79 -13.89
CA SER A 672 -25.17 15.01 -15.34
C SER A 672 -23.83 14.79 -16.03
N LEU A 673 -23.90 14.32 -17.27
CA LEU A 673 -22.82 14.33 -18.25
C LEU A 673 -23.28 15.15 -19.46
N HIS A 674 -22.36 15.87 -20.09
CA HIS A 674 -22.67 16.63 -21.30
C HIS A 674 -21.67 16.36 -22.41
N THR A 675 -22.12 16.60 -23.64
CA THR A 675 -21.28 16.52 -24.84
C THR A 675 -20.27 17.67 -24.83
N VAL A 676 -18.97 17.32 -24.87
CA VAL A 676 -17.87 18.28 -24.88
C VAL A 676 -17.36 18.55 -26.30
N GLY A 677 -16.69 19.68 -26.47
CA GLY A 677 -16.07 20.08 -27.73
C GLY A 677 -14.80 19.30 -28.08
N LYS A 678 -14.18 19.70 -29.19
CA LYS A 678 -12.88 19.13 -29.61
C LYS A 678 -11.75 19.60 -28.68
N PRO A 679 -10.67 18.82 -28.53
CA PRO A 679 -9.47 19.26 -27.80
C PRO A 679 -8.97 20.62 -28.29
N ALA A 680 -8.76 21.55 -27.35
CA ALA A 680 -8.32 22.91 -27.65
C ALA A 680 -7.20 23.41 -26.71
N LYS A 681 -7.18 22.97 -25.45
CA LYS A 681 -6.24 23.45 -24.43
C LYS A 681 -5.71 22.31 -23.57
N VAL A 682 -4.53 22.51 -23.02
CA VAL A 682 -4.05 21.80 -21.82
C VAL A 682 -4.44 22.64 -20.61
N LYS A 683 -4.79 22.00 -19.48
CA LYS A 683 -5.05 22.64 -18.18
C LYS A 683 -4.22 21.95 -17.12
N VAL A 684 -3.46 22.73 -16.34
CA VAL A 684 -2.55 22.24 -15.29
C VAL A 684 -3.06 22.70 -13.93
N VAL A 685 -3.35 21.75 -13.03
CA VAL A 685 -3.90 22.02 -11.70
C VAL A 685 -2.97 21.43 -10.63
N PRO A 686 -2.33 22.25 -9.79
CA PRO A 686 -1.51 21.74 -8.70
C PRO A 686 -2.40 21.22 -7.57
N GLU A 687 -2.02 20.10 -6.95
CA GLU A 687 -2.69 19.60 -5.74
C GLU A 687 -2.33 20.41 -4.49
N LYS A 688 -1.20 21.13 -4.52
CA LYS A 688 -0.74 22.05 -3.47
C LYS A 688 -0.13 23.29 -4.10
N THR A 689 -0.39 24.47 -3.55
CA THR A 689 0.24 25.73 -4.01
C THR A 689 1.56 26.04 -3.29
N VAL A 690 1.83 25.36 -2.18
CA VAL A 690 3.05 25.48 -1.37
C VAL A 690 3.52 24.09 -0.95
N PHE A 691 4.82 23.83 -1.04
CA PHE A 691 5.46 22.59 -0.59
C PHE A 691 6.88 22.87 -0.08
N ASN A 692 7.50 21.92 0.62
CA ASN A 692 8.83 22.13 1.22
C ASN A 692 9.96 21.91 0.20
N ALA A 693 10.98 22.76 0.23
CA ALA A 693 12.17 22.67 -0.59
C ALA A 693 13.24 21.77 0.06
N ASP A 694 12.91 20.50 0.32
CA ASP A 694 13.76 19.58 1.06
C ASP A 694 14.14 18.29 0.29
N ASN A 695 13.80 18.19 -1.00
CA ASN A 695 13.91 16.99 -1.84
C ASN A 695 13.08 15.77 -1.36
N ARG A 696 12.20 15.93 -0.38
CA ARG A 696 11.36 14.86 0.19
C ARG A 696 9.87 15.13 0.02
N ASP A 697 9.45 16.38 0.12
CA ASP A 697 8.10 16.80 -0.27
C ASP A 697 7.96 16.81 -1.79
N LEU A 698 6.72 16.60 -2.25
CA LEU A 698 6.38 16.44 -3.66
C LEU A 698 5.18 17.31 -4.01
N CYS A 699 5.24 17.97 -5.17
CA CYS A 699 4.10 18.66 -5.74
C CYS A 699 3.57 17.89 -6.95
N TYR A 700 2.30 17.50 -6.89
CA TYR A 700 1.59 16.79 -7.94
C TYR A 700 0.77 17.79 -8.76
N PHE A 701 0.81 17.64 -10.08
CA PHE A 701 0.08 18.49 -11.03
C PHE A 701 -0.81 17.60 -11.89
N GLN A 702 -2.12 17.73 -11.70
CA GLN A 702 -3.14 17.12 -12.53
C GLN A 702 -3.19 17.84 -13.87
N ILE A 703 -3.15 17.08 -14.97
CA ILE A 703 -3.10 17.61 -16.32
C ILE A 703 -4.32 17.11 -17.07
N TYR A 704 -5.07 18.03 -17.68
CA TYR A 704 -6.26 17.73 -18.45
C TYR A 704 -6.13 18.27 -19.88
N ILE A 705 -6.56 17.48 -20.85
CA ILE A 705 -6.88 17.98 -22.19
C ILE A 705 -8.34 18.42 -22.17
N THR A 706 -8.56 19.68 -22.54
CA THR A 706 -9.88 20.32 -22.45
C THR A 706 -10.29 20.96 -23.77
N ASP A 707 -11.59 21.18 -23.94
CA ASP A 707 -12.13 21.93 -25.05
C ASP A 707 -12.03 23.46 -24.83
N GLU A 708 -12.74 24.25 -25.64
CA GLU A 708 -12.75 25.72 -25.49
C GLU A 708 -13.42 26.20 -24.19
N ASN A 709 -14.27 25.38 -23.56
CA ASN A 709 -15.03 25.68 -22.34
C ASN A 709 -14.36 25.13 -21.07
N ASP A 710 -13.13 24.61 -21.18
CA ASP A 710 -12.38 23.98 -20.09
C ASP A 710 -12.97 22.64 -19.59
N ASP A 711 -13.85 22.02 -20.38
CA ASP A 711 -14.37 20.67 -20.11
C ASP A 711 -13.36 19.62 -20.58
N ARG A 712 -13.11 18.59 -19.75
CA ARG A 712 -12.20 17.49 -20.11
C ARG A 712 -12.73 16.75 -21.33
N VAL A 713 -11.86 16.51 -22.31
CA VAL A 713 -12.14 15.67 -23.48
C VAL A 713 -11.76 14.21 -23.21
N PRO A 714 -12.71 13.30 -22.92
CA PRO A 714 -12.40 11.99 -22.35
C PRO A 714 -11.76 11.00 -23.33
N ASP A 715 -11.82 11.20 -24.64
CA ASP A 715 -11.19 10.34 -25.64
C ASP A 715 -9.80 10.86 -26.09
N ALA A 716 -9.34 11.98 -25.53
CA ALA A 716 -8.09 12.61 -25.92
C ALA A 716 -6.87 11.79 -25.47
N LYS A 717 -5.99 11.50 -26.45
CA LYS A 717 -4.75 10.71 -26.29
C LYS A 717 -3.50 11.46 -26.75
N ASN A 718 -3.56 12.80 -26.77
CA ASN A 718 -2.49 13.62 -27.31
C ASN A 718 -1.17 13.40 -26.55
N GLU A 719 -0.03 13.48 -27.25
CA GLU A 719 1.29 13.59 -26.62
C GLU A 719 1.41 14.95 -25.91
N LEU A 720 1.75 14.91 -24.64
CA LEU A 720 2.02 16.05 -23.77
C LEU A 720 3.53 16.19 -23.58
N THR A 721 4.02 17.41 -23.50
CA THR A 721 5.40 17.74 -23.11
C THR A 721 5.38 18.66 -21.90
N CYS A 722 6.12 18.30 -20.86
CA CYS A 722 6.26 19.05 -19.62
C CYS A 722 7.65 19.69 -19.54
N LEU A 723 7.70 20.95 -19.15
CA LEU A 723 8.93 21.69 -18.84
C LEU A 723 8.80 22.30 -17.45
N VAL A 724 9.91 22.28 -16.70
CA VAL A 724 9.96 22.76 -15.32
C VAL A 724 11.12 23.74 -15.17
N ASP A 725 10.86 24.83 -14.45
CA ASP A 725 11.87 25.79 -13.97
C ASP A 725 11.78 25.90 -12.44
N GLY A 726 12.92 26.02 -11.76
CA GLY A 726 13.01 26.08 -10.29
C GLY A 726 12.90 24.73 -9.55
N GLY A 727 12.74 23.60 -10.26
CA GLY A 727 12.63 22.27 -9.66
C GLY A 727 13.07 21.13 -10.59
N GLU A 728 12.96 19.90 -10.10
CA GLU A 728 13.24 18.65 -10.81
C GLU A 728 11.93 17.95 -11.17
N LEU A 729 11.71 17.69 -12.47
CA LEU A 729 10.61 16.86 -12.93
C LEU A 729 10.94 15.39 -12.61
N MET A 730 10.23 14.82 -11.64
CA MET A 730 10.34 13.40 -11.32
C MET A 730 9.71 12.52 -12.40
N GLY A 731 8.71 13.05 -13.10
CA GLY A 731 8.20 12.48 -14.34
C GLY A 731 6.81 13.01 -14.70
N ILE A 732 6.38 12.75 -15.94
CA ILE A 732 5.02 12.97 -16.44
C ILE A 732 4.49 11.66 -17.01
N PHE A 733 3.27 11.28 -16.65
CA PHE A 733 2.68 9.99 -17.00
C PHE A 733 1.15 10.03 -16.99
N SER A 734 0.52 8.99 -17.51
CA SER A 734 -0.93 8.78 -17.48
C SER A 734 -1.28 7.41 -16.90
N GLY A 735 -2.56 7.23 -16.54
CA GLY A 735 -3.09 5.97 -16.03
C GLY A 735 -3.23 4.85 -17.08
N ASP A 736 -2.78 5.07 -18.32
CA ASP A 736 -2.89 4.05 -19.38
C ASP A 736 -2.08 2.79 -19.00
N PRO A 737 -2.75 1.64 -18.90
CA PRO A 737 -2.10 0.39 -18.54
C PRO A 737 -1.28 -0.21 -19.68
N LYS A 738 -1.40 0.29 -20.92
CA LYS A 738 -0.80 -0.27 -22.14
C LYS A 738 -0.20 0.82 -23.05
N ASN A 739 0.99 1.31 -22.68
CA ASN A 739 1.80 2.19 -23.54
C ASN A 739 3.31 2.00 -23.36
N GLU A 740 4.10 2.58 -24.27
CA GLU A 740 5.56 2.52 -24.27
C GLU A 740 6.23 3.79 -23.74
N ASP A 741 5.46 4.72 -23.15
CA ASP A 741 6.02 5.96 -22.61
C ASP A 741 7.05 5.65 -21.52
N GLN A 742 8.16 6.40 -21.55
CA GLN A 742 9.25 6.25 -20.59
C GLN A 742 9.03 7.20 -19.42
N TYR A 743 9.12 6.69 -18.19
CA TYR A 743 8.94 7.49 -16.98
C TYR A 743 10.04 8.53 -16.74
N THR A 744 11.20 8.39 -17.38
CA THR A 744 12.28 9.38 -17.39
C THR A 744 12.11 10.45 -18.47
N SER A 745 11.11 10.32 -19.34
CA SER A 745 10.81 11.29 -20.37
C SER A 745 10.10 12.50 -19.77
N ASN A 746 10.28 13.67 -20.39
CA ASN A 746 9.44 14.83 -20.13
C ASN A 746 8.17 14.83 -21.00
N LYS A 747 7.81 13.67 -21.56
CA LYS A 747 6.65 13.46 -22.42
C LYS A 747 5.88 12.21 -22.04
N CYS A 748 4.56 12.27 -22.19
CA CYS A 748 3.68 11.10 -22.16
C CYS A 748 2.47 11.33 -23.06
N HIS A 749 1.75 10.28 -23.38
CA HIS A 749 0.41 10.35 -23.97
C HIS A 749 -0.63 10.46 -22.87
N ALA A 750 -1.61 11.34 -23.06
CA ALA A 750 -2.78 11.40 -22.18
C ALA A 750 -3.59 10.08 -22.27
N PHE A 751 -4.24 9.74 -21.16
CA PHE A 751 -5.20 8.65 -21.09
C PHE A 751 -6.50 9.20 -20.52
N GLU A 752 -7.60 8.92 -21.20
CA GLU A 752 -8.91 9.50 -20.87
C GLU A 752 -8.91 11.05 -20.76
N GLY A 753 -8.09 11.71 -21.57
CA GLY A 753 -7.84 13.16 -21.50
C GLY A 753 -7.09 13.63 -20.26
N ARG A 754 -6.45 12.72 -19.51
CA ARG A 754 -5.74 13.00 -18.25
C ARG A 754 -4.26 12.57 -18.29
N ALA A 755 -3.46 13.27 -17.51
CA ALA A 755 -2.10 12.88 -17.13
C ALA A 755 -1.77 13.48 -15.75
N LEU A 756 -0.58 13.18 -15.24
CA LEU A 756 -0.06 13.67 -13.97
C LEU A 756 1.45 13.96 -14.12
N ALA A 757 1.90 15.08 -13.54
CA ALA A 757 3.32 15.38 -13.39
C ALA A 757 3.68 15.52 -11.91
N ILE A 758 4.90 15.10 -11.56
CA ILE A 758 5.43 15.18 -10.18
C ILE A 758 6.72 15.97 -10.18
N ILE A 759 6.82 16.95 -9.28
CA ILE A 759 7.98 17.83 -9.15
C ILE A 759 8.47 17.82 -7.70
N ARG A 760 9.79 17.86 -7.52
CA ARG A 760 10.45 18.15 -6.23
C ARG A 760 11.48 19.26 -6.37
N THR A 761 11.95 19.82 -5.26
CA THR A 761 13.09 20.75 -5.26
C THR A 761 13.76 20.80 -3.89
N ASN A 762 15.01 21.26 -3.86
CA ASN A 762 15.76 21.60 -2.64
C ASN A 762 16.07 23.10 -2.56
N ASN A 763 15.53 23.91 -3.47
CA ASN A 763 15.75 25.35 -3.52
C ASN A 763 14.41 26.05 -3.21
N PRO A 764 14.34 26.85 -2.13
CA PRO A 764 13.19 27.71 -1.88
C PRO A 764 13.01 28.71 -3.04
N GLY A 765 11.76 29.02 -3.37
CA GLY A 765 11.43 29.95 -4.45
C GLY A 765 10.21 29.53 -5.27
N GLU A 766 10.06 30.15 -6.43
CA GLU A 766 9.01 29.80 -7.38
C GLU A 766 9.42 28.56 -8.19
N VAL A 767 8.49 27.62 -8.34
CA VAL A 767 8.59 26.48 -9.24
C VAL A 767 7.51 26.65 -10.30
N LYS A 768 7.93 26.73 -11.56
CA LYS A 768 7.04 26.93 -12.70
C LYS A 768 7.00 25.69 -13.57
N ILE A 769 5.80 25.20 -13.84
CA ILE A 769 5.52 24.12 -14.79
C ILE A 769 4.87 24.70 -16.04
N ALA A 770 5.24 24.16 -17.20
CA ALA A 770 4.63 24.46 -18.49
C ALA A 770 4.33 23.15 -19.21
N VAL A 771 3.07 22.93 -19.58
CA VAL A 771 2.65 21.71 -20.30
C VAL A 771 1.98 22.09 -21.61
N GLY A 772 2.45 21.49 -22.71
CA GLY A 772 1.92 21.73 -24.05
C GLY A 772 1.73 20.46 -24.86
N SER A 773 0.97 20.57 -25.94
CA SER A 773 0.74 19.51 -26.92
C SER A 773 0.63 20.13 -28.32
N PRO A 774 1.11 19.48 -29.39
CA PRO A 774 0.96 20.00 -30.75
C PRO A 774 -0.50 20.31 -31.10
N GLY A 775 -0.76 21.56 -31.51
CA GLY A 775 -2.09 22.01 -31.91
C GLY A 775 -3.03 22.43 -30.76
N LEU A 776 -2.61 22.26 -29.49
CA LEU A 776 -3.36 22.72 -28.32
C LEU A 776 -2.70 23.97 -27.71
N ARG A 777 -3.50 24.84 -27.09
CA ARG A 777 -2.95 25.92 -26.26
C ARG A 777 -2.31 25.32 -25.01
N MET A 778 -1.05 25.67 -24.78
CA MET A 778 -0.32 25.28 -23.58
C MET A 778 -0.84 26.01 -22.34
N ASP A 779 -0.57 25.44 -21.17
CA ASP A 779 -0.85 26.07 -19.88
C ASP A 779 0.41 26.07 -19.00
N THR A 780 0.46 27.03 -18.07
CA THR A 780 1.56 27.20 -17.12
C THR A 780 1.03 27.42 -15.72
N CYS A 781 1.61 26.77 -14.74
CA CYS A 781 1.29 26.95 -13.34
C CYS A 781 2.56 27.28 -12.54
N THR A 782 2.44 28.14 -11.53
CA THR A 782 3.51 28.48 -10.60
C THR A 782 3.07 28.12 -9.18
N VAL A 783 3.95 27.46 -8.43
CA VAL A 783 3.80 27.14 -7.01
C VAL A 783 5.03 27.62 -6.24
N THR A 784 4.95 27.68 -4.90
CA THR A 784 6.06 28.11 -4.04
C THR A 784 6.67 26.94 -3.29
N ALA A 785 7.99 26.76 -3.40
CA ALA A 785 8.76 25.89 -2.52
C ALA A 785 9.34 26.72 -1.36
N LYS A 786 9.17 26.26 -0.12
CA LYS A 786 9.63 26.97 1.09
C LYS A 786 10.85 26.34 1.75
#